data_AF-A0A536PVA0-F1
#
_entry.id   AF-A0A536PVA0-F1
#
_cell.length_a   1.000
_cell.length_b   1.000
_cell.length_c   1.000
_cell.angle_alpha   90.00
_cell.angle_beta   90.00
_cell.angle_gamma   90.00
#
_symmetry.space_group_name_H-M   'P 1'
#
loop_
_entity.id
_entity.type
_entity.pdbx_description
1 polymer ?
#
loop_
_entity_poly.entity_id
_entity_poly.type
_entity_poly.pdbx_seq_one_letter_code
_entity_poly.pdbx_strand_id
1 'polypeptide(L)'
;MAEGRAPSPTLPQRGRDVQPPRETRDTIVIKGAREHNLKDIDLTIPRDKLVVFTGLSGSGKSSLAFDTIYAEGQRRYVESLSSYARQFLGQMDKPDVDQIDGLSPAISIDQKGASHNPRSTVGTVTEIYDYMRLMWARIGHPHCPISGHEITRQTTEQIADRILEMPKGSRIRIMAPIVRGRKGEFQDVFAEARKAGFSRVRVDGNFYELNEKITLEKNKKHDIEIDVDRLPVEPTAISRMRESVETAAKLANGLVLVTPHEGKGDEQLFSQNFACPYDGFSMEELAPRNFSFNNPHGACPACTGLGSKLEVDPDLVIPDKDRALGDGAIRTWGRSSYFYNDLVEAVAHRYKIPLDKAFGKLAVKERQIILYGNNGDPLRVKYFNSEGQRRWYETSYEGIIPNLERRYRETESEFIRAEIERLMSTKPCPVCKGKRLKPEYLAVTVDNRSIMDICELSIDAAQQWFGKLQLPEREALIARGILKEIRERLQFLVDVGLDYLNLARSADSLSGGEAQRIRLATQIGSKLMGVLYILDEPSIGLHQRDNRKLITTLLALRDIGNTVVVIEHDEETMRTADFIVDIGPGAGEHGGRIVATGSFDDILKSPESITGAFLRGERSIPLPGRRRKGNGSMLVVRGATENNLKNIDVYFPLGELICVAGVSGSGKSTL
;
A
#
# COMPACT_ATOMS: atom_id res chain seq x y z
N MET A 1 -43.72 -11.21 -68.33
CA MET A 1 -44.89 -10.31 -68.45
C MET A 1 -45.30 -9.88 -67.06
N ALA A 2 -45.89 -8.70 -66.97
CA ALA A 2 -46.16 -7.90 -65.78
C ALA A 2 -46.61 -8.66 -64.53
N GLU A 3 -46.14 -8.21 -63.37
CA GLU A 3 -46.92 -8.19 -62.13
C GLU A 3 -46.37 -7.08 -61.23
N GLY A 4 -47.25 -6.15 -60.85
CA GLY A 4 -46.91 -4.93 -60.13
C GLY A 4 -47.05 -5.05 -58.61
N ARG A 5 -46.50 -4.06 -57.89
CA ARG A 5 -46.97 -3.68 -56.56
C ARG A 5 -46.62 -2.22 -56.22
N ALA A 6 -47.70 -1.46 -56.03
CA ALA A 6 -48.03 -0.30 -55.17
C ALA A 6 -46.95 0.55 -54.46
N PRO A 7 -47.27 1.84 -54.15
CA PRO A 7 -46.33 2.96 -54.18
C PRO A 7 -45.66 3.30 -52.84
N SER A 8 -44.43 3.80 -52.93
CA SER A 8 -43.69 4.43 -51.82
C SER A 8 -44.06 5.92 -51.69
N PRO A 9 -44.36 6.44 -50.47
CA PRO A 9 -44.68 7.84 -50.26
C PRO A 9 -43.41 8.71 -50.23
N THR A 10 -43.50 9.87 -50.88
CA THR A 10 -42.53 10.96 -50.87
C THR A 10 -42.26 11.50 -49.47
N LEU A 11 -40.97 11.57 -49.08
CA LEU A 11 -40.50 12.35 -47.93
C LEU A 11 -40.27 13.82 -48.36
N PRO A 12 -40.70 14.81 -47.56
CA PRO A 12 -40.52 16.22 -47.89
C PRO A 12 -39.08 16.66 -47.62
N GLN A 13 -38.53 17.42 -48.57
CA GLN A 13 -37.31 18.19 -48.37
C GLN A 13 -37.53 19.22 -47.25
N ARG A 14 -36.73 19.15 -46.19
CA ARG A 14 -36.45 20.29 -45.31
C ARG A 14 -34.94 20.45 -45.24
N GLY A 15 -34.46 21.56 -45.79
CA GLY A 15 -33.10 22.02 -45.61
C GLY A 15 -32.79 22.09 -44.11
N ARG A 16 -31.73 21.41 -43.71
CA ARG A 16 -30.99 21.78 -42.51
C ARG A 16 -29.78 22.53 -43.01
N ASP A 17 -29.73 23.82 -42.70
CA ASP A 17 -28.49 24.57 -42.63
C ASP A 17 -27.51 23.74 -41.80
N VAL A 18 -26.50 23.19 -42.47
CA VAL A 18 -25.35 22.62 -41.80
C VAL A 18 -24.61 23.82 -41.23
N GLN A 19 -24.81 24.08 -39.93
CA GLN A 19 -23.95 25.02 -39.21
C GLN A 19 -22.49 24.61 -39.46
N PRO A 20 -21.59 25.57 -39.75
CA PRO A 20 -20.18 25.26 -39.89
C PRO A 20 -19.68 24.61 -38.60
N PRO A 21 -18.62 23.78 -38.66
CA PRO A 21 -18.03 23.20 -37.46
C PRO A 21 -17.70 24.34 -36.51
N ARG A 22 -18.18 24.25 -35.25
CA ARG A 22 -17.87 25.23 -34.21
C ARG A 22 -16.35 25.40 -34.17
N GLU A 23 -15.86 26.60 -34.45
CA GLU A 23 -14.48 26.99 -34.16
C GLU A 23 -14.18 26.56 -32.72
N THR A 24 -13.18 25.70 -32.56
CA THR A 24 -12.65 25.36 -31.24
C THR A 24 -12.19 26.67 -30.63
N ARG A 25 -12.91 27.18 -29.62
CA ARG A 25 -12.46 28.37 -28.90
C ARG A 25 -11.15 28.01 -28.21
N ASP A 26 -10.07 28.66 -28.61
CA ASP A 26 -8.71 28.50 -28.08
C ASP A 26 -8.53 29.10 -26.68
N THR A 27 -9.62 29.59 -26.07
CA THR A 27 -9.61 30.29 -24.79
C THR A 27 -10.78 29.85 -23.90
N ILE A 28 -10.54 29.83 -22.58
CA ILE A 28 -11.55 29.73 -21.54
C ILE A 28 -11.95 31.16 -21.16
N VAL A 29 -13.24 31.50 -21.27
CA VAL A 29 -13.76 32.84 -20.97
C VAL A 29 -14.67 32.74 -19.76
N ILE A 30 -14.36 33.51 -18.72
CA ILE A 30 -15.11 33.60 -17.46
C ILE A 30 -15.68 35.01 -17.38
N LYS A 31 -16.99 35.12 -17.13
CA LYS A 31 -17.71 36.38 -17.03
C LYS A 31 -18.44 36.48 -15.69
N GLY A 32 -18.24 37.61 -15.01
CA GLY A 32 -18.91 37.95 -13.77
C GLY A 32 -18.76 36.92 -12.66
N ALA A 33 -17.53 36.47 -12.35
CA ALA A 33 -17.32 35.57 -11.21
C ALA A 33 -17.34 36.36 -9.89
N ARG A 34 -18.16 35.90 -8.94
CA ARG A 34 -18.46 36.56 -7.66
C ARG A 34 -18.34 35.64 -6.44
N GLU A 35 -17.84 34.42 -6.64
CA GLU A 35 -17.65 33.46 -5.56
C GLU A 35 -16.79 34.05 -4.42
N HIS A 36 -17.26 33.91 -3.18
CA HIS A 36 -16.64 34.46 -1.98
C HIS A 36 -16.34 35.97 -2.03
N ASN A 37 -15.07 36.37 -2.21
CA ASN A 37 -14.64 37.76 -2.19
C ASN A 37 -14.39 38.34 -3.60
N LEU A 38 -14.64 37.57 -4.66
CA LEU A 38 -14.47 38.01 -6.05
C LEU A 38 -15.42 39.17 -6.38
N LYS A 39 -14.90 40.15 -7.12
CA LYS A 39 -15.59 41.42 -7.41
C LYS A 39 -16.10 41.48 -8.85
N ASP A 40 -16.97 40.54 -9.20
CA ASP A 40 -17.60 40.46 -10.54
C ASP A 40 -16.56 40.43 -11.67
N ILE A 41 -15.65 39.46 -11.57
CA ILE A 41 -14.44 39.45 -12.39
C ILE A 41 -14.68 38.80 -13.76
N ASP A 42 -14.10 39.41 -14.77
CA ASP A 42 -14.01 38.88 -16.13
C ASP A 42 -12.57 38.43 -16.41
N LEU A 43 -12.40 37.19 -16.86
CA LEU A 43 -11.08 36.62 -17.16
C LEU A 43 -11.12 35.81 -18.45
N THR A 44 -10.08 35.96 -19.28
CA THR A 44 -9.85 35.10 -20.44
C THR A 44 -8.51 34.39 -20.28
N ILE A 45 -8.52 33.06 -20.36
CA ILE A 45 -7.36 32.20 -20.16
C ILE A 45 -7.08 31.44 -21.47
N PRO A 46 -5.83 31.36 -21.95
CA PRO A 46 -5.50 30.54 -23.12
C PRO A 46 -5.60 29.05 -22.79
N ARG A 47 -6.11 28.26 -23.74
CA ARG A 47 -6.10 26.78 -23.65
C ARG A 47 -4.74 26.21 -24.06
N ASP A 48 -4.48 24.99 -23.62
CA ASP A 48 -3.28 24.21 -23.90
C ASP A 48 -1.98 24.91 -23.46
N LYS A 49 -2.11 25.73 -22.40
CA LYS A 49 -1.04 26.53 -21.79
C LYS A 49 -0.88 26.20 -20.30
N LEU A 50 0.33 26.48 -19.80
CA LEU A 50 0.62 26.54 -18.37
C LEU A 50 0.29 27.94 -17.87
N VAL A 51 -0.76 28.03 -17.06
CA VAL A 51 -1.33 29.26 -16.52
C VAL A 51 -1.04 29.32 -15.03
N VAL A 52 -0.42 30.40 -14.55
CA VAL A 52 -0.12 30.58 -13.13
C VAL A 52 -1.01 31.65 -12.52
N PHE A 53 -1.73 31.30 -11.46
CA PHE A 53 -2.46 32.25 -10.62
C PHE A 53 -1.58 32.64 -9.44
N THR A 54 -1.38 33.93 -9.25
CA THR A 54 -0.52 34.46 -8.19
C THR A 54 -1.16 35.66 -7.49
N GLY A 55 -0.49 36.18 -6.47
CA GLY A 55 -0.97 37.28 -5.63
C GLY A 55 -1.10 36.94 -4.15
N LEU A 56 -1.53 37.88 -3.32
CA LEU A 56 -1.49 37.74 -1.86
C LEU A 56 -2.34 36.57 -1.32
N SER A 57 -1.96 36.00 -0.17
CA SER A 57 -2.81 35.03 0.53
C SER A 57 -4.18 35.68 0.85
N GLY A 58 -5.28 34.98 0.55
CA GLY A 58 -6.63 35.51 0.69
C GLY A 58 -7.06 36.52 -0.40
N SER A 59 -6.30 36.69 -1.49
CA SER A 59 -6.69 37.59 -2.58
C SER A 59 -7.84 37.07 -3.46
N GLY A 60 -8.23 35.80 -3.33
CA GLY A 60 -9.29 35.16 -4.13
C GLY A 60 -8.80 34.14 -5.16
N LYS A 61 -7.51 33.76 -5.13
CA LYS A 61 -6.93 32.76 -6.05
C LYS A 61 -7.68 31.43 -6.05
N SER A 62 -7.86 30.85 -4.86
CA SER A 62 -8.54 29.56 -4.68
C SER A 62 -10.04 29.69 -4.99
N SER A 63 -10.66 30.82 -4.66
CA SER A 63 -12.07 31.10 -5.00
C SER A 63 -12.31 31.09 -6.51
N LEU A 64 -11.39 31.66 -7.28
CA LEU A 64 -11.48 31.62 -8.74
C LEU A 64 -11.11 30.24 -9.31
N ALA A 65 -9.98 29.67 -8.91
CA ALA A 65 -9.48 28.43 -9.48
C ALA A 65 -10.32 27.20 -9.08
N PHE A 66 -10.56 27.01 -7.79
CA PHE A 66 -11.23 25.82 -7.24
C PHE A 66 -12.73 26.01 -7.10
N ASP A 67 -13.16 27.08 -6.43
CA ASP A 67 -14.57 27.25 -6.08
C ASP A 67 -15.41 27.70 -7.28
N THR A 68 -14.78 28.31 -8.31
CA THR A 68 -15.45 28.72 -9.56
C THR A 68 -15.12 27.80 -10.75
N ILE A 69 -13.87 27.82 -11.23
CA ILE A 69 -13.49 27.14 -12.50
C ILE A 69 -13.56 25.61 -12.36
N TYR A 70 -12.92 25.04 -11.34
CA TYR A 70 -12.95 23.60 -11.09
C TYR A 70 -14.36 23.12 -10.79
N ALA A 71 -15.08 23.80 -9.89
CA ALA A 71 -16.44 23.43 -9.50
C ALA A 71 -17.37 23.37 -10.72
N GLU A 72 -17.32 24.38 -11.60
CA GLU A 72 -18.13 24.40 -12.82
C GLU A 72 -17.69 23.33 -13.83
N GLY A 73 -16.37 23.09 -13.96
CA GLY A 73 -15.83 22.07 -14.86
C GLY A 73 -16.22 20.66 -14.45
N GLN A 74 -16.14 20.37 -13.15
CA GLN A 74 -16.59 19.11 -12.58
C GLN A 74 -18.10 18.95 -12.75
N ARG A 75 -18.90 19.97 -12.39
CA ARG A 75 -20.36 19.94 -12.51
C ARG A 75 -20.81 19.61 -13.93
N ARG A 76 -20.31 20.33 -14.94
CA ARG A 76 -20.65 20.10 -16.36
C ARG A 76 -20.31 18.70 -16.83
N TYR A 77 -19.16 18.17 -16.38
CA TYR A 77 -18.75 16.82 -16.73
C TYR A 77 -19.66 15.77 -16.10
N VAL A 78 -19.93 15.85 -14.80
CA VAL A 78 -20.77 14.86 -14.11
C VAL A 78 -22.24 14.93 -14.59
N GLU A 79 -22.75 16.13 -14.94
CA GLU A 79 -24.07 16.31 -15.55
C GLU A 79 -24.20 15.59 -16.91
N SER A 80 -23.08 15.34 -17.60
CA SER A 80 -23.07 14.62 -18.87
C SER A 80 -23.14 13.09 -18.71
N LEU A 81 -22.78 12.55 -17.52
CA LEU A 81 -22.62 11.10 -17.32
C LEU A 81 -23.94 10.32 -17.33
N SER A 82 -24.98 10.82 -16.67
CA SER A 82 -26.29 10.16 -16.68
C SER A 82 -27.44 11.12 -16.32
N SER A 83 -28.65 10.79 -16.75
CA SER A 83 -29.87 11.52 -16.34
C SER A 83 -30.08 11.47 -14.83
N TYR A 84 -29.69 10.38 -14.18
CA TYR A 84 -29.73 10.21 -12.73
C TYR A 84 -28.73 11.15 -12.03
N ALA A 85 -27.48 11.22 -12.51
CA ALA A 85 -26.46 12.13 -11.96
C ALA A 85 -26.93 13.59 -11.99
N ARG A 86 -27.62 14.03 -13.05
CA ARG A 86 -28.22 15.38 -13.11
C ARG A 86 -29.21 15.66 -11.99
N GLN A 87 -29.99 14.67 -11.55
CA GLN A 87 -30.95 14.85 -10.45
C GLN A 87 -30.25 15.09 -9.12
N PHE A 88 -29.11 14.45 -8.88
CA PHE A 88 -28.30 14.64 -7.65
C PHE A 88 -27.48 15.92 -7.70
N LEU A 89 -26.88 16.25 -8.85
CA LEU A 89 -26.10 17.48 -9.02
C LEU A 89 -26.93 18.75 -8.98
N GLY A 90 -28.23 18.67 -9.30
CA GLY A 90 -29.15 19.80 -9.11
C GLY A 90 -29.27 20.25 -7.66
N GLN A 91 -28.80 19.46 -6.69
CA GLN A 91 -28.72 19.82 -5.27
C GLN A 91 -27.37 20.39 -4.85
N MET A 92 -26.35 20.40 -5.72
CA MET A 92 -25.07 21.05 -5.42
C MET A 92 -25.19 22.55 -5.68
N ASP A 93 -24.62 23.34 -4.77
CA ASP A 93 -24.55 24.80 -4.94
C ASP A 93 -23.77 25.12 -6.21
N LYS A 94 -24.41 25.86 -7.13
CA LYS A 94 -23.74 26.35 -8.34
C LYS A 94 -22.83 27.52 -7.95
N PRO A 95 -21.60 27.59 -8.49
CA PRO A 95 -20.74 28.73 -8.26
C PRO A 95 -21.41 30.02 -8.76
N ASP A 96 -21.21 31.12 -8.04
CA ASP A 96 -21.74 32.44 -8.41
C ASP A 96 -20.90 33.03 -9.55
N VAL A 97 -21.31 32.71 -10.78
CA VAL A 97 -20.71 33.19 -12.03
C VAL A 97 -21.79 33.35 -13.10
N ASP A 98 -21.70 34.41 -13.90
CA ASP A 98 -22.68 34.63 -14.98
C ASP A 98 -22.53 33.62 -16.11
N GLN A 99 -21.30 33.45 -16.58
CA GLN A 99 -21.02 32.55 -17.69
C GLN A 99 -19.57 32.08 -17.70
N ILE A 100 -19.37 30.80 -18.01
CA ILE A 100 -18.05 30.25 -18.37
C ILE A 100 -18.16 29.52 -19.70
N ASP A 101 -17.33 29.90 -20.67
CA ASP A 101 -17.25 29.30 -21.99
C ASP A 101 -15.87 28.64 -22.23
N GLY A 102 -15.84 27.59 -23.06
CA GLY A 102 -14.58 26.92 -23.44
C GLY A 102 -13.99 25.99 -22.37
N LEU A 103 -14.74 25.69 -21.30
CA LEU A 103 -14.28 24.88 -20.18
C LEU A 103 -14.16 23.39 -20.52
N SER A 104 -12.97 22.82 -20.33
CA SER A 104 -12.71 21.38 -20.38
C SER A 104 -13.20 20.67 -19.10
N PRO A 105 -13.38 19.33 -19.11
CA PRO A 105 -13.49 18.55 -17.89
C PRO A 105 -12.31 18.88 -16.96
N ALA A 106 -12.61 19.23 -15.71
CA ALA A 106 -11.61 19.72 -14.77
C ALA A 106 -11.23 18.64 -13.75
N ILE A 107 -9.93 18.54 -13.45
CA ILE A 107 -9.36 17.68 -12.40
C ILE A 107 -8.57 18.55 -11.43
N SER A 108 -8.91 18.47 -10.14
CA SER A 108 -8.18 19.16 -9.07
C SER A 108 -7.04 18.29 -8.51
N ILE A 109 -5.92 18.93 -8.20
CA ILE A 109 -4.80 18.35 -7.48
C ILE A 109 -4.48 19.28 -6.30
N ASP A 110 -5.28 19.16 -5.24
CA ASP A 110 -5.20 19.97 -4.03
C ASP A 110 -4.38 19.30 -2.91
N GLN A 111 -4.15 20.04 -1.83
CA GLN A 111 -3.47 19.55 -0.64
C GLN A 111 -4.37 18.76 0.32
N LYS A 112 -5.66 18.59 0.00
CA LYS A 112 -6.56 17.80 0.84
C LYS A 112 -6.07 16.36 0.86
N GLY A 113 -5.78 15.87 2.06
CA GLY A 113 -5.07 14.61 2.31
C GLY A 113 -5.60 13.44 1.47
N ALA A 114 -4.70 12.49 1.18
CA ALA A 114 -5.12 11.19 0.66
C ALA A 114 -6.20 10.58 1.58
N SER A 115 -7.12 9.80 1.00
CA SER A 115 -8.18 9.10 1.76
C SER A 115 -7.59 8.43 3.00
N HIS A 116 -8.10 8.79 4.19
CA HIS A 116 -7.71 8.24 5.49
C HIS A 116 -8.16 6.78 5.64
N ASN A 117 -7.51 5.88 4.91
CA ASN A 117 -7.80 4.47 4.97
C ASN A 117 -6.51 3.72 5.30
N PRO A 118 -6.42 3.06 6.47
CA PRO A 118 -5.18 2.44 6.96
C PRO A 118 -4.68 1.29 6.06
N ARG A 119 -5.54 0.78 5.16
CA ARG A 119 -5.16 -0.22 4.16
C ARG A 119 -4.50 0.37 2.92
N SER A 120 -4.72 1.65 2.63
CA SER A 120 -4.15 2.31 1.46
C SER A 120 -2.64 2.50 1.62
N THR A 121 -1.89 2.16 0.59
CA THR A 121 -0.45 2.43 0.50
C THR A 121 -0.14 3.25 -0.74
N VAL A 122 1.10 3.75 -0.83
CA VAL A 122 1.61 4.38 -2.06
C VAL A 122 1.39 3.47 -3.27
N GLY A 123 1.68 2.17 -3.15
CA GLY A 123 1.49 1.20 -4.22
C GLY A 123 0.03 1.00 -4.65
N THR A 124 -0.95 1.09 -3.75
CA THR A 124 -2.37 0.98 -4.12
C THR A 124 -2.91 2.28 -4.71
N VAL A 125 -2.50 3.44 -4.19
CA VAL A 125 -2.94 4.75 -4.70
C VAL A 125 -2.41 5.02 -6.11
N THR A 126 -1.23 4.50 -6.43
CA THR A 126 -0.59 4.63 -7.74
C THR A 126 -0.94 3.50 -8.70
N GLU A 127 -1.75 2.52 -8.27
CA GLU A 127 -2.10 1.29 -8.98
C GLU A 127 -0.89 0.40 -9.37
N ILE A 128 0.34 0.78 -9.01
CA ILE A 128 1.55 -0.01 -9.27
C ILE A 128 1.41 -1.41 -8.64
N TYR A 129 0.86 -1.47 -7.42
CA TYR A 129 0.63 -2.73 -6.73
C TYR A 129 -0.33 -3.64 -7.51
N ASP A 130 -1.32 -3.09 -8.23
CA ASP A 130 -2.27 -3.90 -8.99
C ASP A 130 -1.62 -4.52 -10.24
N TYR A 131 -0.76 -3.78 -10.93
CA TYR A 131 0.07 -4.35 -12.00
C TYR A 131 1.04 -5.40 -11.45
N MET A 132 1.66 -5.17 -10.28
CA MET A 132 2.51 -6.15 -9.64
C MET A 132 1.74 -7.43 -9.28
N ARG A 133 0.52 -7.32 -8.74
CA ARG A 133 -0.35 -8.47 -8.45
C ARG A 133 -0.65 -9.28 -9.71
N LEU A 134 -0.89 -8.61 -10.84
CA LEU A 134 -1.08 -9.28 -12.12
C LEU A 134 0.20 -10.00 -12.58
N MET A 135 1.36 -9.36 -12.43
CA MET A 135 2.65 -9.95 -12.80
C MET A 135 2.98 -11.19 -11.96
N TRP A 136 2.90 -11.10 -10.62
CA TRP A 136 3.17 -12.23 -9.71
C TRP A 136 2.18 -13.39 -9.91
N ALA A 137 0.93 -13.10 -10.29
CA ALA A 137 -0.02 -14.16 -10.62
C ALA A 137 0.27 -14.87 -11.94
N ARG A 138 0.93 -14.19 -12.90
CA ARG A 138 1.16 -14.74 -14.25
C ARG A 138 2.51 -15.40 -14.43
N ILE A 139 3.55 -14.86 -13.81
CA ILE A 139 4.94 -15.33 -13.96
C ILE A 139 5.62 -15.62 -12.61
N GLY A 140 4.89 -15.58 -11.50
CA GLY A 140 5.44 -15.90 -10.20
C GLY A 140 5.66 -17.40 -10.02
N HIS A 141 6.80 -17.76 -9.47
CA HIS A 141 7.15 -19.14 -9.10
C HIS A 141 6.74 -19.38 -7.64
N PRO A 142 5.73 -20.23 -7.38
CA PRO A 142 5.31 -20.51 -6.02
C PRO A 142 6.29 -21.47 -5.34
N HIS A 143 6.67 -21.17 -4.11
CA HIS A 143 7.47 -22.06 -3.28
C HIS A 143 6.67 -22.56 -2.08
N CYS A 144 7.00 -23.73 -1.57
CA CYS A 144 6.42 -24.21 -0.33
C CYS A 144 6.91 -23.33 0.84
N PRO A 145 6.01 -22.73 1.64
CA PRO A 145 6.42 -21.91 2.80
C PRO A 145 7.08 -22.73 3.92
N ILE A 146 6.98 -24.07 3.90
CA ILE A 146 7.55 -24.97 4.90
C ILE A 146 8.92 -25.47 4.46
N SER A 147 9.02 -26.05 3.26
CA SER A 147 10.25 -26.69 2.77
C SER A 147 11.05 -25.87 1.77
N GLY A 148 10.50 -24.79 1.22
CA GLY A 148 11.17 -23.90 0.27
C GLY A 148 11.24 -24.42 -1.17
N HIS A 149 10.85 -25.67 -1.43
CA HIS A 149 10.84 -26.24 -2.78
C HIS A 149 9.81 -25.55 -3.68
N GLU A 150 10.14 -25.38 -4.95
CA GLU A 150 9.21 -24.85 -5.96
C GLU A 150 8.03 -25.80 -6.14
N ILE A 151 6.83 -25.24 -6.13
CA ILE A 151 5.58 -25.93 -6.38
C ILE A 151 5.27 -25.76 -7.86
N THR A 152 5.24 -26.86 -8.60
CA THR A 152 4.83 -26.83 -10.00
C THR A 152 3.57 -27.66 -10.18
N ARG A 153 2.60 -27.10 -10.91
CA ARG A 153 1.45 -27.86 -11.41
C ARG A 153 1.81 -28.36 -12.80
N GLN A 154 1.74 -29.66 -13.01
CA GLN A 154 2.02 -30.25 -14.31
C GLN A 154 0.85 -31.12 -14.76
N THR A 155 0.41 -30.92 -16.00
CA THR A 155 -0.59 -31.81 -16.60
C THR A 155 0.02 -33.20 -16.84
N THR A 156 -0.82 -34.22 -16.99
CA THR A 156 -0.39 -35.57 -17.36
C THR A 156 0.50 -35.56 -18.60
N GLU A 157 0.18 -34.71 -19.57
CA GLU A 157 0.96 -34.54 -20.80
C GLU A 157 2.32 -33.93 -20.51
N GLN A 158 2.39 -32.85 -19.73
CA GLN A 158 3.66 -32.22 -19.36
C GLN A 158 4.57 -33.13 -18.53
N ILE A 159 3.98 -33.96 -17.65
CA ILE A 159 4.75 -34.96 -16.89
C ILE A 159 5.34 -35.98 -17.86
N ALA A 160 4.53 -36.55 -18.77
CA ALA A 160 5.00 -37.50 -19.78
C ALA A 160 6.07 -36.90 -20.71
N ASP A 161 5.87 -35.67 -21.18
CA ASP A 161 6.81 -34.97 -22.05
C ASP A 161 8.16 -34.72 -21.33
N ARG A 162 8.12 -34.35 -20.05
CA ARG A 162 9.33 -34.15 -19.23
C ARG A 162 10.06 -35.46 -18.93
N ILE A 163 9.33 -36.57 -18.77
CA ILE A 163 9.92 -37.90 -18.66
C ILE A 163 10.63 -38.28 -19.98
N LEU A 164 10.10 -37.87 -21.14
CA LEU A 164 10.75 -38.11 -22.45
C LEU A 164 12.04 -37.31 -22.67
N GLU A 165 12.28 -36.24 -21.91
CA GLU A 165 13.55 -35.50 -21.92
C GLU A 165 14.69 -36.27 -21.22
N MET A 166 14.37 -37.34 -20.47
CA MET A 166 15.39 -38.21 -19.85
C MET A 166 16.19 -38.99 -20.91
N PRO A 167 17.39 -39.52 -20.58
CA PRO A 167 18.23 -40.21 -21.55
C PRO A 167 17.49 -41.33 -22.28
N LYS A 168 17.48 -41.28 -23.62
CA LYS A 168 16.80 -42.27 -24.46
C LYS A 168 17.31 -43.69 -24.17
N GLY A 169 16.38 -44.62 -24.05
CA GLY A 169 16.68 -46.03 -23.72
C GLY A 169 16.87 -46.32 -22.23
N SER A 170 16.82 -45.30 -21.36
CA SER A 170 16.74 -45.53 -19.91
C SER A 170 15.41 -46.21 -19.55
N ARG A 171 15.44 -47.10 -18.56
CA ARG A 171 14.23 -47.73 -18.01
C ARG A 171 13.82 -47.02 -16.74
N ILE A 172 12.55 -46.67 -16.64
CA ILE A 172 11.97 -45.98 -15.48
C ILE A 172 10.83 -46.80 -14.88
N ARG A 173 10.51 -46.50 -13.62
CA ARG A 173 9.30 -46.94 -12.95
C ARG A 173 8.43 -45.74 -12.63
N ILE A 174 7.15 -45.84 -12.94
CA ILE A 174 6.14 -44.88 -12.53
C ILE A 174 5.47 -45.44 -11.29
N MET A 175 5.47 -44.66 -10.22
CA MET A 175 5.06 -45.09 -8.89
C MET A 175 4.05 -44.10 -8.30
N ALA A 176 3.10 -44.63 -7.55
CA ALA A 176 2.10 -43.84 -6.83
C ALA A 176 2.47 -43.78 -5.34
N PRO A 177 2.99 -42.64 -4.83
CA PRO A 177 3.40 -42.52 -3.43
C PRO A 177 2.21 -42.26 -2.51
N ILE A 178 1.55 -43.34 -2.06
CA ILE A 178 0.29 -43.26 -1.30
C ILE A 178 0.52 -42.84 0.15
N VAL A 179 1.59 -43.31 0.78
CA VAL A 179 1.91 -42.99 2.17
C VAL A 179 3.31 -42.44 2.25
N ARG A 180 3.48 -41.34 2.98
CA ARG A 180 4.77 -40.68 3.13
C ARG A 180 5.02 -40.20 4.54
N GLY A 181 6.01 -40.76 5.21
CA GLY A 181 6.44 -40.37 6.55
C GLY A 181 5.34 -40.45 7.61
N ARG A 182 4.33 -41.31 7.42
CA ARG A 182 3.19 -41.46 8.34
C ARG A 182 3.33 -42.72 9.18
N LYS A 183 2.86 -42.66 10.43
CA LYS A 183 2.85 -43.81 11.34
C LYS A 183 1.60 -44.66 11.14
N GLY A 184 1.74 -45.97 11.10
CA GLY A 184 0.62 -46.89 10.94
C GLY A 184 1.02 -48.22 10.32
N GLU A 185 0.10 -49.18 10.33
CA GLU A 185 0.33 -50.53 9.78
C GLU A 185 -0.11 -50.64 8.31
N PHE A 186 -0.95 -49.71 7.84
CA PHE A 186 -1.40 -49.54 6.45
C PHE A 186 -1.90 -50.81 5.72
N GLN A 187 -2.42 -51.80 6.45
CA GLN A 187 -2.95 -53.04 5.87
C GLN A 187 -4.09 -52.79 4.85
N ASP A 188 -4.93 -51.80 5.12
CA ASP A 188 -6.02 -51.41 4.24
C ASP A 188 -5.49 -50.92 2.88
N VAL A 189 -4.38 -50.17 2.87
CA VAL A 189 -3.72 -49.68 1.65
C VAL A 189 -3.23 -50.83 0.78
N PHE A 190 -2.61 -51.85 1.38
CA PHE A 190 -2.17 -53.03 0.64
C PHE A 190 -3.34 -53.87 0.11
N ALA A 191 -4.43 -53.97 0.88
CA ALA A 191 -5.63 -54.69 0.45
C ALA A 191 -6.32 -53.99 -0.74
N GLU A 192 -6.44 -52.66 -0.70
CA GLU A 192 -6.98 -51.86 -1.80
C GLU A 192 -6.11 -51.94 -3.04
N ALA A 193 -4.78 -51.84 -2.89
CA ALA A 193 -3.83 -52.00 -3.98
C ALA A 193 -3.96 -53.38 -4.66
N ARG A 194 -4.08 -54.44 -3.88
CA ARG A 194 -4.28 -55.81 -4.38
C ARG A 194 -5.61 -55.96 -5.11
N LYS A 195 -6.68 -55.35 -4.58
CA LYS A 195 -8.01 -55.35 -5.22
C LYS A 195 -8.02 -54.58 -6.54
N ALA A 196 -7.21 -53.52 -6.64
CA ALA A 196 -7.01 -52.76 -7.88
C ALA A 196 -6.11 -53.46 -8.90
N GLY A 197 -5.55 -54.64 -8.57
CA GLY A 197 -4.77 -55.47 -9.50
C GLY A 197 -3.27 -55.18 -9.53
N PHE A 198 -2.74 -54.37 -8.60
CA PHE A 198 -1.30 -54.14 -8.50
C PHE A 198 -0.59 -55.35 -7.89
N SER A 199 0.61 -55.66 -8.38
CA SER A 199 1.38 -56.82 -7.93
C SER A 199 2.57 -56.47 -7.03
N ARG A 200 3.06 -55.23 -7.08
CA ARG A 200 4.29 -54.80 -6.40
C ARG A 200 4.12 -53.46 -5.70
N VAL A 201 4.82 -53.32 -4.59
CA VAL A 201 4.86 -52.10 -3.79
C VAL A 201 6.28 -51.89 -3.27
N ARG A 202 6.70 -50.64 -3.12
CA ARG A 202 7.91 -50.26 -2.41
C ARG A 202 7.52 -49.74 -1.04
N VAL A 203 8.16 -50.27 -0.01
CA VAL A 203 7.95 -49.86 1.38
C VAL A 203 9.30 -49.60 2.02
N ASP A 204 9.49 -48.38 2.52
CA ASP A 204 10.74 -47.91 3.13
C ASP A 204 11.99 -48.22 2.26
N GLY A 205 11.84 -48.04 0.94
CA GLY A 205 12.89 -48.28 -0.06
C GLY A 205 13.02 -49.73 -0.55
N ASN A 206 12.37 -50.70 0.10
CA ASN A 206 12.43 -52.13 -0.28
C ASN A 206 11.21 -52.53 -1.11
N PHE A 207 11.42 -53.31 -2.17
CA PHE A 207 10.33 -53.81 -3.01
C PHE A 207 9.76 -55.12 -2.47
N TYR A 208 8.44 -55.21 -2.37
CA TYR A 208 7.68 -56.38 -1.95
C TYR A 208 6.64 -56.76 -3.01
N GLU A 209 6.29 -58.04 -3.07
CA GLU A 209 5.11 -58.48 -3.80
C GLU A 209 3.86 -58.30 -2.92
N LEU A 210 2.79 -57.73 -3.47
CA LEU A 210 1.55 -57.47 -2.73
C LEU A 210 0.85 -58.75 -2.26
N ASN A 211 1.23 -59.94 -2.76
CA ASN A 211 0.72 -61.22 -2.30
C ASN A 211 1.43 -61.71 -1.02
N GLU A 212 2.60 -61.17 -0.71
CA GLU A 212 3.34 -61.50 0.51
C GLU A 212 2.72 -60.79 1.73
N LYS A 213 2.98 -61.34 2.92
CA LYS A 213 2.49 -60.76 4.17
C LYS A 213 3.43 -59.63 4.61
N ILE A 214 3.12 -58.40 4.20
CA ILE A 214 3.84 -57.20 4.60
C ILE A 214 3.33 -56.75 5.99
N THR A 215 4.20 -56.77 7.00
CA THR A 215 3.85 -56.35 8.37
C THR A 215 4.65 -55.10 8.74
N LEU A 216 3.95 -54.00 9.05
CA LEU A 216 4.57 -52.71 9.40
C LEU A 216 4.35 -52.39 10.89
N GLU A 217 5.26 -51.62 11.47
CA GLU A 217 5.20 -51.25 12.89
C GLU A 217 4.37 -49.98 13.08
N LYS A 218 3.26 -50.08 13.82
CA LYS A 218 2.33 -48.97 14.07
C LYS A 218 2.98 -47.67 14.58
N ASN A 219 4.10 -47.75 15.31
CA ASN A 219 4.75 -46.61 15.95
C ASN A 219 5.88 -45.97 15.12
N LYS A 220 6.27 -46.58 13.99
CA LYS A 220 7.30 -46.08 13.08
C LYS A 220 6.67 -45.37 11.89
N LYS A 221 7.39 -44.40 11.33
CA LYS A 221 6.99 -43.71 10.10
C LYS A 221 7.36 -44.59 8.93
N HIS A 222 6.46 -44.72 7.97
CA HIS A 222 6.64 -45.52 6.76
C HIS A 222 6.39 -44.70 5.50
N ASP A 223 7.11 -45.03 4.43
CA ASP A 223 6.90 -44.57 3.06
C ASP A 223 6.40 -45.76 2.22
N ILE A 224 5.28 -45.61 1.53
CA ILE A 224 4.65 -46.67 0.72
C ILE A 224 4.34 -46.12 -0.66
N GLU A 225 4.92 -46.75 -1.68
CA GLU A 225 4.71 -46.40 -3.08
C GLU A 225 4.32 -47.61 -3.93
N ILE A 226 3.18 -47.54 -4.61
CA ILE A 226 2.74 -48.63 -5.51
C ILE A 226 3.51 -48.56 -6.83
N ASP A 227 4.03 -49.70 -7.31
CA ASP A 227 4.69 -49.84 -8.61
C ASP A 227 3.61 -49.96 -9.70
N VAL A 228 3.34 -48.86 -10.42
CA VAL A 228 2.22 -48.78 -11.39
C VAL A 228 2.63 -49.32 -12.75
N ASP A 229 3.74 -48.86 -13.31
CA ASP A 229 4.24 -49.38 -14.59
C ASP A 229 5.77 -49.21 -14.72
N ARG A 230 6.36 -49.99 -15.64
CA ARG A 230 7.78 -49.97 -15.97
C ARG A 230 7.94 -49.83 -17.48
N LEU A 231 8.55 -48.72 -17.90
CA LEU A 231 8.57 -48.31 -19.30
C LEU A 231 9.99 -47.90 -19.73
N PRO A 232 10.40 -48.17 -20.98
CA PRO A 232 11.55 -47.51 -21.57
C PRO A 232 11.19 -46.05 -21.93
N VAL A 233 12.16 -45.15 -21.79
CA VAL A 233 12.02 -43.75 -22.23
C VAL A 233 12.22 -43.70 -23.75
N GLU A 234 11.10 -43.88 -24.48
CA GLU A 234 11.03 -43.85 -25.94
C GLU A 234 9.77 -43.12 -26.43
N PRO A 235 9.83 -42.37 -27.54
CA PRO A 235 8.67 -41.64 -28.07
C PRO A 235 7.46 -42.53 -28.41
N THR A 236 7.72 -43.77 -28.80
CA THR A 236 6.69 -44.79 -29.11
C THR A 236 5.87 -45.18 -27.88
N ALA A 237 6.40 -45.01 -26.67
CA ALA A 237 5.75 -45.37 -25.41
C ALA A 237 4.91 -44.23 -24.80
N ILE A 238 4.81 -43.06 -25.44
CA ILE A 238 4.19 -41.86 -24.84
C ILE A 238 2.72 -42.07 -24.44
N SER A 239 1.92 -42.77 -25.24
CA SER A 239 0.51 -43.02 -24.94
C SER A 239 0.35 -43.85 -23.66
N ARG A 240 1.17 -44.91 -23.54
CA ARG A 240 1.19 -45.76 -22.35
C ARG A 240 1.71 -45.02 -21.14
N MET A 241 2.75 -44.20 -21.32
CA MET A 241 3.31 -43.36 -20.25
C MET A 241 2.26 -42.39 -19.68
N ARG A 242 1.47 -41.73 -20.53
CA ARG A 242 0.37 -40.85 -20.10
C ARG A 242 -0.66 -41.61 -19.27
N GLU A 243 -1.07 -42.80 -19.70
CA GLU A 243 -2.02 -43.66 -18.97
C GLU A 243 -1.47 -44.10 -17.61
N SER A 244 -0.18 -44.47 -17.53
CA SER A 244 0.48 -44.84 -16.27
C SER A 244 0.60 -43.64 -15.33
N VAL A 245 0.94 -42.45 -15.84
CA VAL A 245 1.00 -41.19 -15.06
C VAL A 245 -0.39 -40.84 -14.53
N GLU A 246 -1.44 -40.96 -15.34
CA GLU A 246 -2.82 -40.70 -14.92
C GLU A 246 -3.26 -41.69 -13.83
N THR A 247 -2.92 -42.97 -13.98
CA THR A 247 -3.23 -44.02 -12.99
C THR A 247 -2.51 -43.74 -11.67
N ALA A 248 -1.21 -43.43 -11.73
CA ALA A 248 -0.42 -43.12 -10.53
C ALA A 248 -0.95 -41.87 -9.81
N ALA A 249 -1.29 -40.82 -10.56
CA ALA A 249 -1.87 -39.61 -10.01
C ALA A 249 -3.22 -39.86 -9.35
N LYS A 250 -4.12 -40.66 -9.96
CA LYS A 250 -5.41 -41.02 -9.35
C LYS A 250 -5.25 -41.76 -8.03
N LEU A 251 -4.25 -42.64 -7.92
CA LEU A 251 -3.98 -43.43 -6.71
C LEU A 251 -3.37 -42.59 -5.57
N ALA A 252 -2.52 -41.62 -5.91
CA ALA A 252 -1.77 -40.81 -4.93
C ALA A 252 -2.22 -39.34 -4.90
N ASN A 253 -3.51 -39.09 -5.13
CA ASN A 253 -4.14 -37.76 -5.05
C ASN A 253 -3.37 -36.64 -5.81
N GLY A 254 -2.99 -36.95 -7.05
CA GLY A 254 -2.28 -36.06 -7.96
C GLY A 254 -0.75 -36.22 -7.97
N LEU A 255 -0.16 -37.00 -7.07
CA LEU A 255 1.30 -37.20 -7.02
C LEU A 255 1.75 -38.36 -7.91
N VAL A 256 2.90 -38.20 -8.56
CA VAL A 256 3.52 -39.24 -9.39
C VAL A 256 5.02 -39.26 -9.13
N LEU A 257 5.54 -40.39 -8.67
CA LEU A 257 6.97 -40.58 -8.45
C LEU A 257 7.57 -41.37 -9.62
N VAL A 258 8.64 -40.86 -10.21
CA VAL A 258 9.38 -41.52 -11.30
C VAL A 258 10.77 -41.86 -10.81
N THR A 259 11.10 -43.15 -10.84
CA THR A 259 12.39 -43.67 -10.36
C THR A 259 13.15 -44.41 -11.47
N PRO A 260 14.47 -44.27 -11.56
CA PRO A 260 15.28 -45.07 -12.48
C PRO A 260 15.24 -46.55 -12.10
N HIS A 261 15.11 -47.44 -13.09
CA HIS A 261 14.97 -48.88 -12.84
C HIS A 261 16.23 -49.52 -12.23
N GLU A 262 17.42 -48.99 -12.55
CA GLU A 262 18.73 -49.52 -12.13
C GLU A 262 19.32 -48.80 -10.89
N GLY A 263 18.56 -47.91 -10.24
CA GLY A 263 19.01 -47.17 -9.05
C GLY A 263 20.14 -46.16 -9.29
N LYS A 264 20.62 -46.01 -10.53
CA LYS A 264 21.56 -44.96 -10.94
C LYS A 264 20.78 -43.79 -11.54
N GLY A 265 20.55 -42.75 -10.74
CA GLY A 265 19.90 -41.50 -11.14
C GLY A 265 18.99 -40.96 -10.04
N ASP A 266 18.60 -39.70 -10.17
CA ASP A 266 17.75 -39.03 -9.19
C ASP A 266 16.27 -39.43 -9.35
N GLU A 267 15.57 -39.62 -8.23
CA GLU A 267 14.12 -39.79 -8.22
C GLU A 267 13.44 -38.44 -8.49
N GLN A 268 12.47 -38.41 -9.40
CA GLN A 268 11.71 -37.21 -9.75
C GLN A 268 10.27 -37.35 -9.32
N LEU A 269 9.76 -36.38 -8.58
CA LEU A 269 8.42 -36.39 -8.06
C LEU A 269 7.62 -35.25 -8.67
N PHE A 270 6.48 -35.60 -9.26
CA PHE A 270 5.59 -34.70 -9.98
C PHE A 270 4.25 -34.57 -9.26
N SER A 271 3.55 -33.45 -9.49
CA SER A 271 2.23 -33.18 -8.95
C SER A 271 1.30 -32.59 -10.01
N GLN A 272 0.09 -33.15 -10.13
CA GLN A 272 -1.00 -32.59 -10.94
C GLN A 272 -1.72 -31.42 -10.24
N ASN A 273 -1.48 -31.28 -8.93
CA ASN A 273 -2.04 -30.23 -8.09
C ASN A 273 -0.96 -29.18 -7.79
N PHE A 274 -1.34 -27.95 -7.45
CA PHE A 274 -0.45 -26.96 -6.82
C PHE A 274 -0.14 -27.41 -5.38
N ALA A 275 0.58 -28.51 -5.24
CA ALA A 275 0.92 -29.12 -3.97
C ALA A 275 2.43 -29.34 -3.88
N CYS A 276 3.00 -29.00 -2.74
CA CYS A 276 4.36 -29.35 -2.40
C CYS A 276 4.46 -30.87 -2.32
N PRO A 277 5.38 -31.46 -3.08
CA PRO A 277 5.50 -32.89 -3.09
C PRO A 277 6.01 -33.45 -1.76
N TYR A 278 6.73 -32.70 -0.91
CA TYR A 278 7.42 -33.28 0.25
C TYR A 278 6.63 -33.25 1.56
N ASP A 279 5.88 -32.19 1.80
CA ASP A 279 5.22 -31.92 3.09
C ASP A 279 3.68 -31.91 2.98
N GLY A 280 3.14 -32.10 1.78
CA GLY A 280 1.70 -32.13 1.53
C GLY A 280 1.02 -30.77 1.62
N PHE A 281 1.79 -29.68 1.72
CA PHE A 281 1.23 -28.34 1.58
C PHE A 281 0.58 -28.20 0.20
N SER A 282 -0.59 -27.58 0.12
CA SER A 282 -1.26 -27.30 -1.16
C SER A 282 -1.78 -25.88 -1.17
N MET A 283 -1.84 -25.30 -2.36
CA MET A 283 -2.32 -23.94 -2.58
C MET A 283 -3.26 -23.87 -3.77
N GLU A 284 -4.05 -22.82 -3.81
CA GLU A 284 -4.92 -22.51 -4.93
C GLU A 284 -4.11 -22.06 -6.15
N GLU A 285 -4.75 -22.11 -7.32
CA GLU A 285 -4.19 -21.52 -8.54
C GLU A 285 -3.94 -20.02 -8.35
N LEU A 286 -2.76 -19.56 -8.80
CA LEU A 286 -2.35 -18.17 -8.65
C LEU A 286 -3.27 -17.25 -9.44
N ALA A 287 -3.99 -16.39 -8.74
CA ALA A 287 -4.76 -15.30 -9.31
C ALA A 287 -4.38 -13.95 -8.68
N PRO A 288 -4.60 -12.82 -9.37
CA PRO A 288 -4.23 -11.50 -8.85
C PRO A 288 -4.89 -11.15 -7.49
N ARG A 289 -6.04 -11.76 -7.18
CA ARG A 289 -6.73 -11.60 -5.89
C ARG A 289 -5.96 -12.21 -4.71
N ASN A 290 -5.17 -13.25 -4.95
CA ASN A 290 -4.36 -13.90 -3.93
C ASN A 290 -3.22 -13.01 -3.42
N PHE A 291 -2.80 -12.04 -4.24
CA PHE A 291 -1.80 -11.03 -3.88
C PHE A 291 -2.41 -9.73 -3.33
N SER A 292 -3.73 -9.69 -3.11
CA SER A 292 -4.38 -8.51 -2.53
C SER A 292 -4.48 -8.64 -1.02
N PHE A 293 -3.86 -7.74 -0.26
CA PHE A 293 -4.09 -7.63 1.18
C PHE A 293 -5.44 -6.99 1.53
N ASN A 294 -6.18 -6.47 0.54
CA ASN A 294 -7.56 -5.99 0.71
C ASN A 294 -8.60 -7.10 0.54
N ASN A 295 -8.17 -8.29 0.07
CA ASN A 295 -9.04 -9.42 -0.17
C ASN A 295 -8.73 -10.55 0.84
N PRO A 296 -9.74 -11.15 1.52
CA PRO A 296 -9.54 -12.28 2.43
C PRO A 296 -8.78 -13.48 1.83
N HIS A 297 -8.84 -13.66 0.50
CA HIS A 297 -8.08 -14.71 -0.17
C HIS A 297 -6.57 -14.52 0.01
N GLY A 298 -6.06 -13.29 -0.08
CA GLY A 298 -4.63 -12.98 0.03
C GLY A 298 -4.18 -12.41 1.37
N ALA A 299 -5.08 -11.75 2.09
CA ALA A 299 -4.79 -11.04 3.33
C ALA A 299 -4.31 -11.97 4.45
N CYS A 300 -3.32 -11.51 5.22
CA CYS A 300 -2.87 -12.19 6.42
C CYS A 300 -4.05 -12.35 7.40
N PRO A 301 -4.40 -13.57 7.86
CA PRO A 301 -5.55 -13.79 8.73
C PRO A 301 -5.39 -13.14 10.11
N ALA A 302 -4.16 -12.98 10.60
CA ALA A 302 -3.90 -12.45 11.93
C ALA A 302 -4.11 -10.93 12.05
N CYS A 303 -3.91 -10.17 10.98
CA CYS A 303 -4.10 -8.71 10.95
C CYS A 303 -5.11 -8.26 9.89
N THR A 304 -5.79 -9.20 9.23
CA THR A 304 -6.76 -8.93 8.14
C THR A 304 -6.21 -8.04 7.02
N GLY A 305 -4.91 -8.17 6.73
CA GLY A 305 -4.23 -7.39 5.69
C GLY A 305 -3.76 -6.00 6.10
N LEU A 306 -3.89 -5.59 7.37
CA LEU A 306 -3.36 -4.31 7.86
C LEU A 306 -1.83 -4.28 7.92
N GLY A 307 -1.21 -5.44 8.18
CA GLY A 307 0.24 -5.56 8.37
C GLY A 307 0.71 -5.17 9.76
N SER A 308 -0.09 -4.40 10.50
CA SER A 308 0.18 -4.03 11.88
C SER A 308 -0.92 -4.50 12.83
N LYS A 309 -0.62 -4.44 14.13
CA LYS A 309 -1.58 -4.56 15.22
C LYS A 309 -1.38 -3.38 16.16
N LEU A 310 -2.49 -2.86 16.66
CA LEU A 310 -2.46 -1.91 17.76
C LEU A 310 -2.35 -2.72 19.05
N GLU A 311 -1.25 -2.53 19.77
CA GLU A 311 -0.94 -3.26 21.01
C GLU A 311 -0.58 -2.25 22.10
N VAL A 312 -0.86 -2.59 23.36
CA VAL A 312 -0.49 -1.73 24.49
C VAL A 312 1.03 -1.63 24.57
N ASP A 313 1.56 -0.42 24.65
CA ASP A 313 2.98 -0.17 24.70
C ASP A 313 3.45 -0.05 26.17
N PRO A 314 4.32 -0.95 26.66
CA PRO A 314 4.87 -0.85 28.01
C PRO A 314 5.55 0.49 28.29
N ASP A 315 6.16 1.12 27.28
CA ASP A 315 6.89 2.37 27.42
C ASP A 315 5.95 3.58 27.50
N LEU A 316 4.74 3.50 26.93
CA LEU A 316 3.70 4.51 27.11
C LEU A 316 2.97 4.37 28.45
N VAL A 317 2.84 3.14 28.94
CA VAL A 317 2.28 2.83 30.27
C VAL A 317 3.23 3.27 31.39
N ILE A 318 4.54 3.12 31.19
CA ILE A 318 5.60 3.51 32.14
C ILE A 318 6.58 4.45 31.43
N PRO A 319 6.23 5.74 31.26
CA PRO A 319 7.04 6.69 30.51
C PRO A 319 8.35 7.06 31.22
N ASP A 320 8.34 7.08 32.56
CA ASP A 320 9.51 7.39 33.38
C ASP A 320 9.94 6.14 34.15
N LYS A 321 10.94 5.43 33.60
CA LYS A 321 11.49 4.21 34.19
C LYS A 321 12.36 4.48 35.42
N ASP A 322 12.70 5.74 35.70
CA ASP A 322 13.49 6.13 36.86
C ASP A 322 12.64 6.43 38.09
N ARG A 323 11.31 6.51 37.94
CA ARG A 323 10.37 6.59 39.06
C ARG A 323 10.09 5.25 39.70
N ALA A 324 9.84 5.30 41.01
CA ALA A 324 9.40 4.17 41.79
C ALA A 324 7.91 3.86 41.55
N LEU A 325 7.50 2.60 41.76
CA LEU A 325 6.09 2.18 41.58
C LEU A 325 5.15 2.96 42.50
N GLY A 326 5.57 3.23 43.74
CA GLY A 326 4.79 4.01 44.72
C GLY A 326 4.64 5.49 44.37
N ASP A 327 5.54 6.05 43.54
CA ASP A 327 5.58 7.47 43.17
C ASP A 327 4.93 7.75 41.80
N GLY A 328 4.08 6.83 41.33
CA GLY A 328 3.32 7.00 40.10
C GLY A 328 4.11 6.72 38.82
N ALA A 329 5.01 5.74 38.83
CA ALA A 329 5.68 5.27 37.61
C ALA A 329 4.69 4.74 36.54
N ILE A 330 3.53 4.20 36.97
CA ILE A 330 2.48 3.73 36.08
C ILE A 330 1.52 4.87 35.76
N ARG A 331 1.37 5.19 34.48
CA ARG A 331 0.36 6.13 34.01
C ARG A 331 -1.03 5.49 34.12
N THR A 332 -1.76 5.81 35.19
CA THR A 332 -3.13 5.33 35.44
C THR A 332 -4.18 6.38 35.09
N TRP A 333 -5.39 5.95 34.69
CA TRP A 333 -6.52 6.85 34.50
C TRP A 333 -7.25 7.18 35.79
N GLY A 334 -7.29 8.46 36.12
CA GLY A 334 -8.38 9.07 36.89
C GLY A 334 -8.72 8.41 38.22
N ARG A 335 -9.89 8.75 38.78
CA ARG A 335 -10.32 8.40 40.16
C ARG A 335 -10.43 6.90 40.48
N SER A 336 -10.22 6.02 39.51
CA SER A 336 -10.11 4.55 39.69
C SER A 336 -8.72 4.11 40.17
N SER A 337 -7.79 5.05 40.33
CA SER A 337 -6.40 4.84 40.75
C SER A 337 -6.24 4.06 42.05
N TYR A 338 -7.15 4.21 43.01
CA TYR A 338 -7.04 3.56 44.32
C TYR A 338 -7.09 2.03 44.23
N PHE A 339 -8.07 1.48 43.50
CA PHE A 339 -8.22 0.03 43.36
C PHE A 339 -7.02 -0.61 42.63
N TYR A 340 -6.47 0.09 41.64
CA TYR A 340 -5.33 -0.39 40.86
C TYR A 340 -4.03 -0.31 41.65
N ASN A 341 -3.84 0.77 42.42
CA ASN A 341 -2.70 0.91 43.32
C ASN A 341 -2.73 -0.18 44.40
N ASP A 342 -3.90 -0.46 44.98
CA ASP A 342 -4.08 -1.54 45.97
C ASP A 342 -3.72 -2.92 45.41
N LEU A 343 -4.06 -3.18 44.14
CA LEU A 343 -3.69 -4.41 43.42
C LEU A 343 -2.18 -4.52 43.20
N VAL A 344 -1.55 -3.46 42.69
CA VAL A 344 -0.08 -3.44 42.45
C VAL A 344 0.68 -3.57 43.76
N GLU A 345 0.23 -2.91 44.83
CA GLU A 345 0.80 -3.03 46.17
C GLU A 345 0.66 -4.45 46.72
N ALA A 346 -0.51 -5.08 46.57
CA ALA A 346 -0.71 -6.48 46.98
C ALA A 346 0.23 -7.45 46.23
N VAL A 347 0.39 -7.27 44.92
CA VAL A 347 1.34 -8.05 44.10
C VAL A 347 2.77 -7.83 44.58
N ALA A 348 3.16 -6.57 44.80
CA ALA A 348 4.49 -6.23 45.27
C ALA A 348 4.81 -6.89 46.62
N HIS A 349 3.87 -6.87 47.58
CA HIS A 349 4.03 -7.57 48.85
C HIS A 349 4.13 -9.09 48.69
N ARG A 350 3.28 -9.71 47.86
CA ARG A 350 3.25 -11.17 47.66
C ARG A 350 4.55 -11.71 47.06
N TYR A 351 5.15 -10.97 46.12
CA TYR A 351 6.37 -11.35 45.42
C TYR A 351 7.62 -10.63 45.94
N LYS A 352 7.50 -9.85 47.02
CA LYS A 352 8.59 -9.06 47.64
C LYS A 352 9.28 -8.10 46.67
N ILE A 353 8.50 -7.47 45.79
CA ILE A 353 8.98 -6.46 44.84
C ILE A 353 9.11 -5.12 45.57
N PRO A 354 10.28 -4.45 45.52
CA PRO A 354 10.46 -3.16 46.18
C PRO A 354 9.66 -2.04 45.48
N LEU A 355 8.81 -1.35 46.22
CA LEU A 355 7.93 -0.28 45.71
C LEU A 355 8.63 1.08 45.58
N ASP A 356 9.71 1.28 46.32
CA ASP A 356 10.56 2.47 46.41
C ASP A 356 11.71 2.47 45.36
N LYS A 357 11.92 1.34 44.70
CA LYS A 357 12.95 1.19 43.67
C LYS A 357 12.40 1.64 42.31
N ALA A 358 13.23 2.38 41.58
CA ALA A 358 12.96 2.75 40.19
C ALA A 358 12.58 1.53 39.34
N PHE A 359 11.52 1.63 38.54
CA PHE A 359 10.99 0.51 37.75
C PHE A 359 12.04 -0.13 36.83
N GLY A 360 12.88 0.69 36.18
CA GLY A 360 13.97 0.23 35.32
C GLY A 360 15.02 -0.60 36.05
N LYS A 361 15.17 -0.42 37.37
CA LYS A 361 16.14 -1.15 38.22
C LYS A 361 15.56 -2.42 38.85
N LEU A 362 14.26 -2.71 38.67
CA LEU A 362 13.66 -3.98 39.08
C LEU A 362 14.25 -5.15 38.27
N ALA A 363 14.19 -6.37 38.79
CA ALA A 363 14.57 -7.56 38.04
C ALA A 363 13.59 -7.81 36.88
N VAL A 364 14.04 -8.48 35.81
CA VAL A 364 13.20 -8.78 34.63
C VAL A 364 11.92 -9.53 35.05
N LYS A 365 12.03 -10.50 35.96
CA LYS A 365 10.88 -11.27 36.47
C LYS A 365 9.88 -10.39 37.23
N GLU A 366 10.37 -9.44 38.03
CA GLU A 366 9.52 -8.52 38.82
C GLU A 366 8.72 -7.60 37.89
N ARG A 367 9.37 -7.03 36.86
CA ARG A 367 8.69 -6.23 35.83
C ARG A 367 7.66 -7.04 35.06
N GLN A 368 7.98 -8.29 34.71
CA GLN A 368 7.08 -9.19 34.00
C GLN A 368 5.82 -9.49 34.83
N ILE A 369 5.96 -9.76 36.13
CA ILE A 369 4.82 -10.00 37.02
C ILE A 369 3.90 -8.77 37.06
N ILE A 370 4.47 -7.57 37.17
CA ILE A 370 3.67 -6.32 37.20
C ILE A 370 2.94 -6.09 35.88
N LEU A 371 3.62 -6.25 34.75
CA LEU A 371 3.07 -5.92 33.44
C LEU A 371 2.11 -6.99 32.88
N TYR A 372 2.45 -8.28 33.04
CA TYR A 372 1.76 -9.40 32.39
C TYR A 372 1.09 -10.37 33.37
N GLY A 373 1.14 -10.09 34.66
CA GLY A 373 0.38 -10.82 35.66
C GLY A 373 1.14 -11.96 36.32
N ASN A 374 0.43 -12.68 37.18
CA ASN A 374 0.99 -13.69 38.06
C ASN A 374 0.57 -15.13 37.71
N ASN A 375 0.22 -15.40 36.45
CA ASN A 375 -0.16 -16.71 35.93
C ASN A 375 -1.28 -17.42 36.71
N GLY A 376 -2.19 -16.67 37.32
CA GLY A 376 -3.34 -17.23 38.05
C GLY A 376 -3.09 -17.55 39.53
N ASP A 377 -1.90 -17.21 40.06
CA ASP A 377 -1.61 -17.37 41.48
C ASP A 377 -2.62 -16.58 42.34
N PRO A 378 -3.23 -17.17 43.38
CA PRO A 378 -4.17 -16.46 44.24
C PRO A 378 -3.50 -15.30 44.98
N LEU A 379 -4.08 -14.12 44.83
CA LEU A 379 -3.68 -12.87 45.46
C LEU A 379 -4.78 -12.39 46.42
N ARG A 380 -4.39 -12.16 47.67
CA ARG A 380 -5.27 -11.51 48.66
C ARG A 380 -5.10 -10.00 48.58
N VAL A 381 -6.15 -9.32 48.15
CA VAL A 381 -6.16 -7.86 47.98
C VAL A 381 -6.97 -7.23 49.09
N LYS A 382 -6.39 -6.22 49.73
CA LYS A 382 -7.03 -5.41 50.76
C LYS A 382 -7.79 -4.27 50.09
N TYR A 383 -9.01 -3.99 50.53
CA TYR A 383 -9.72 -2.77 50.15
C TYR A 383 -10.54 -2.21 51.31
N PHE A 384 -10.92 -0.94 51.20
CA PHE A 384 -11.85 -0.28 52.11
C PHE A 384 -13.21 -0.14 51.43
N ASN A 385 -14.29 -0.54 52.11
CA ASN A 385 -15.64 -0.31 51.59
C ASN A 385 -16.05 1.17 51.78
N SER A 386 -17.22 1.55 51.27
CA SER A 386 -17.79 2.89 51.41
C SER A 386 -17.99 3.34 52.87
N GLU A 387 -18.00 2.40 53.82
CA GLU A 387 -18.12 2.64 55.27
C GLU A 387 -16.75 2.69 55.98
N GLY A 388 -15.63 2.63 55.24
CA GLY A 388 -14.27 2.65 55.79
C GLY A 388 -13.82 1.36 56.48
N GLN A 389 -14.61 0.28 56.41
CA GLN A 389 -14.27 -1.02 56.96
C GLN A 389 -13.27 -1.76 56.05
N ARG A 390 -12.27 -2.39 56.68
CA ARG A 390 -11.24 -3.18 56.00
C ARG A 390 -11.80 -4.54 55.60
N ARG A 391 -11.80 -4.85 54.29
CA ARG A 391 -12.16 -6.17 53.76
C ARG A 391 -11.05 -6.75 52.88
N TRP A 392 -11.18 -8.03 52.59
CA TRP A 392 -10.28 -8.79 51.75
C TRP A 392 -11.08 -9.55 50.69
N TYR A 393 -10.50 -9.71 49.51
CA TYR A 393 -10.98 -10.65 48.50
C TYR A 393 -9.79 -11.40 47.89
N GLU A 394 -10.05 -12.61 47.41
CA GLU A 394 -9.07 -13.40 46.66
C GLU A 394 -9.34 -13.23 45.17
N THR A 395 -8.29 -12.91 44.42
CA THR A 395 -8.33 -12.76 42.96
C THR A 395 -7.00 -13.18 42.36
N SER A 396 -6.91 -13.31 41.05
CA SER A 396 -5.62 -13.43 40.34
C SER A 396 -5.24 -12.07 39.75
N TYR A 397 -3.95 -11.80 39.64
CA TYR A 397 -3.48 -10.58 38.99
C TYR A 397 -3.21 -10.83 37.52
N GLU A 398 -4.09 -10.31 36.64
CA GLU A 398 -3.97 -10.49 35.19
C GLU A 398 -2.82 -9.67 34.56
N GLY A 399 -2.29 -8.67 35.27
CA GLY A 399 -1.28 -7.75 34.74
C GLY A 399 -1.88 -6.48 34.14
N ILE A 400 -1.08 -5.42 34.06
CA ILE A 400 -1.52 -4.13 33.53
C ILE A 400 -1.84 -4.24 32.03
N ILE A 401 -0.96 -4.87 31.26
CA ILE A 401 -1.09 -4.96 29.80
C ILE A 401 -2.29 -5.84 29.40
N PRO A 402 -2.43 -7.09 29.88
CA PRO A 402 -3.60 -7.91 29.56
C PRO A 402 -4.92 -7.27 30.00
N ASN A 403 -4.94 -6.55 31.13
CA ASN A 403 -6.13 -5.79 31.54
C ASN A 403 -6.48 -4.71 30.52
N LEU A 404 -5.52 -3.88 30.12
CA LEU A 404 -5.76 -2.79 29.17
C LEU A 404 -6.22 -3.32 27.81
N GLU A 405 -5.60 -4.39 27.33
CA GLU A 405 -6.00 -5.06 26.08
C GLU A 405 -7.41 -5.64 26.15
N ARG A 406 -7.75 -6.30 27.26
CA ARG A 406 -9.08 -6.85 27.49
C ARG A 406 -10.12 -5.74 27.55
N ARG A 407 -9.87 -4.67 28.32
CA ARG A 407 -10.76 -3.51 28.43
C ARG A 407 -10.94 -2.79 27.10
N TYR A 408 -9.89 -2.67 26.30
CA TYR A 408 -9.99 -2.10 24.95
C TYR A 408 -10.96 -2.90 24.06
N ARG A 409 -10.88 -4.23 24.14
CA ARG A 409 -11.71 -5.15 23.35
C ARG A 409 -13.17 -5.22 23.83
N GLU A 410 -13.37 -5.17 25.14
CA GLU A 410 -14.68 -5.38 25.78
C GLU A 410 -15.46 -4.08 26.03
N THR A 411 -14.81 -2.90 26.00
CA THR A 411 -15.50 -1.64 26.31
C THR A 411 -16.41 -1.18 25.17
N GLU A 412 -17.62 -0.78 25.53
CA GLU A 412 -18.57 -0.09 24.64
C GLU A 412 -18.44 1.44 24.69
N SER A 413 -17.60 1.98 25.59
CA SER A 413 -17.40 3.43 25.74
C SER A 413 -16.30 3.93 24.81
N GLU A 414 -16.67 4.77 23.84
CA GLU A 414 -15.72 5.45 22.95
C GLU A 414 -14.68 6.29 23.71
N PHE A 415 -15.09 6.92 24.82
CA PHE A 415 -14.17 7.68 25.67
C PHE A 415 -13.09 6.77 26.26
N ILE A 416 -13.46 5.63 26.86
CA ILE A 416 -12.50 4.69 27.43
C ILE A 416 -11.60 4.10 26.35
N ARG A 417 -12.16 3.80 25.17
CA ARG A 417 -11.41 3.28 24.03
C ARG A 417 -10.35 4.27 23.57
N ALA A 418 -10.73 5.51 23.27
CA ALA A 418 -9.82 6.57 22.81
C ALA A 418 -8.74 6.91 23.85
N GLU A 419 -9.10 6.84 25.13
CA GLU A 419 -8.14 6.89 26.22
C GLU A 419 -7.13 5.74 26.07
N ILE A 420 -7.55 4.47 26.08
CA ILE A 420 -6.64 3.29 26.00
C ILE A 420 -5.73 3.37 24.78
N GLU A 421 -6.23 3.83 23.63
CA GLU A 421 -5.45 4.00 22.40
C GLU A 421 -4.22 4.92 22.58
N ARG A 422 -4.26 5.89 23.49
CA ARG A 422 -3.09 6.76 23.80
C ARG A 422 -1.95 6.01 24.48
N LEU A 423 -2.21 4.83 25.03
CA LEU A 423 -1.23 3.93 25.64
C LEU A 423 -0.84 2.79 24.70
N MET A 424 -1.35 2.79 23.46
CA MET A 424 -1.07 1.77 22.48
C MET A 424 -0.14 2.30 21.40
N SER A 425 0.68 1.42 20.85
CA SER A 425 1.52 1.69 19.69
C SER A 425 1.24 0.68 18.60
N THR A 426 1.47 1.11 17.36
CA THR A 426 1.29 0.25 16.19
C THR A 426 2.54 -0.60 16.01
N LYS A 427 2.40 -1.92 16.12
CA LYS A 427 3.51 -2.88 15.95
C LYS A 427 3.33 -3.73 14.69
N PRO A 428 4.42 -4.13 14.01
CA PRO A 428 4.33 -5.07 12.90
C PRO A 428 3.66 -6.38 13.33
N CYS A 429 2.75 -6.89 12.52
CA CYS A 429 2.06 -8.13 12.80
C CYS A 429 3.07 -9.30 12.90
N PRO A 430 3.04 -10.13 13.96
CA PRO A 430 4.04 -11.19 14.15
C PRO A 430 3.97 -12.31 13.11
N VAL A 431 2.81 -12.50 12.45
CA VAL A 431 2.59 -13.57 11.46
C VAL A 431 3.12 -13.18 10.09
N CYS A 432 2.70 -12.02 9.55
CA CYS A 432 3.16 -11.55 8.24
C CYS A 432 4.38 -10.62 8.32
N LYS A 433 4.86 -10.28 9.52
CA LYS A 433 6.00 -9.37 9.78
C LYS A 433 5.86 -8.01 9.08
N GLY A 434 4.64 -7.48 9.00
CA GLY A 434 4.38 -6.22 8.28
C GLY A 434 3.93 -6.40 6.82
N LYS A 435 4.14 -7.57 6.21
CA LYS A 435 3.93 -7.80 4.77
C LYS A 435 2.48 -7.96 4.33
N ARG A 436 1.51 -7.92 5.24
CA ARG A 436 0.06 -7.89 4.96
C ARG A 436 -0.54 -9.13 4.27
N LEU A 437 0.25 -10.02 3.68
CA LEU A 437 -0.21 -11.21 2.94
C LEU A 437 -0.07 -12.52 3.73
N LYS A 438 -0.77 -13.56 3.27
CA LYS A 438 -0.58 -14.94 3.75
C LYS A 438 0.82 -15.47 3.41
N PRO A 439 1.41 -16.33 4.25
CA PRO A 439 2.73 -16.92 3.99
C PRO A 439 2.86 -17.62 2.65
N GLU A 440 1.82 -18.32 2.20
CA GLU A 440 1.79 -19.02 0.91
C GLU A 440 1.96 -18.10 -0.31
N TYR A 441 1.43 -16.88 -0.27
CA TYR A 441 1.57 -15.92 -1.37
C TYR A 441 2.83 -15.07 -1.25
N LEU A 442 3.39 -14.95 -0.04
CA LEU A 442 4.74 -14.41 0.16
C LEU A 442 5.82 -15.36 -0.36
N ALA A 443 5.53 -16.66 -0.43
CA ALA A 443 6.44 -17.66 -1.00
C ALA A 443 6.44 -17.67 -2.54
N VAL A 444 5.56 -16.91 -3.19
CA VAL A 444 5.58 -16.76 -4.65
C VAL A 444 6.56 -15.65 -5.03
N THR A 445 7.55 -15.99 -5.85
CA THR A 445 8.63 -15.06 -6.18
C THR A 445 8.79 -14.85 -7.68
N VAL A 446 9.23 -13.65 -8.05
CA VAL A 446 9.80 -13.35 -9.37
C VAL A 446 11.25 -12.95 -9.12
N ASP A 447 12.21 -13.59 -9.79
CA ASP A 447 13.65 -13.39 -9.55
C ASP A 447 14.00 -13.45 -8.04
N ASN A 448 13.53 -14.52 -7.38
CA ASN A 448 13.72 -14.82 -5.96
C ASN A 448 13.21 -13.74 -4.97
N ARG A 449 12.33 -12.83 -5.40
CA ARG A 449 11.69 -11.82 -4.55
C ARG A 449 10.18 -11.94 -4.53
N SER A 450 9.59 -11.88 -3.34
CA SER A 450 8.14 -11.78 -3.18
C SER A 450 7.63 -10.40 -3.58
N ILE A 451 6.33 -10.29 -3.85
CA ILE A 451 5.70 -9.02 -4.22
C ILE A 451 5.95 -7.94 -3.14
N MET A 452 5.96 -8.33 -1.87
CA MET A 452 6.15 -7.41 -0.75
C MET A 452 7.61 -7.03 -0.54
N ASP A 453 8.56 -7.90 -0.90
CA ASP A 453 9.99 -7.54 -0.86
C ASP A 453 10.28 -6.38 -1.81
N ILE A 454 9.60 -6.33 -2.96
CA ILE A 454 9.70 -5.20 -3.89
C ILE A 454 8.98 -3.97 -3.35
N CYS A 455 7.85 -4.13 -2.66
CA CYS A 455 7.12 -3.00 -2.08
C CYS A 455 7.87 -2.32 -0.93
N GLU A 456 8.78 -3.03 -0.26
CA GLU A 456 9.62 -2.50 0.82
C GLU A 456 10.87 -1.75 0.30
N LEU A 457 11.26 -1.97 -0.97
CA LEU A 457 12.31 -1.18 -1.61
C LEU A 457 11.90 0.29 -1.76
N SER A 458 12.87 1.20 -1.75
CA SER A 458 12.63 2.55 -2.23
C SER A 458 12.17 2.51 -3.69
N ILE A 459 11.41 3.51 -4.13
CA ILE A 459 10.91 3.62 -5.50
C ILE A 459 12.07 3.64 -6.50
N ASP A 460 13.18 4.31 -6.18
CA ASP A 460 14.42 4.25 -6.98
C ASP A 460 14.97 2.82 -7.09
N ALA A 461 15.10 2.11 -5.97
CA ALA A 461 15.60 0.74 -5.97
C ALA A 461 14.64 -0.22 -6.70
N ALA A 462 13.33 -0.05 -6.56
CA ALA A 462 12.32 -0.80 -7.29
C ALA A 462 12.40 -0.52 -8.81
N GLN A 463 12.53 0.74 -9.21
CA GLN A 463 12.70 1.15 -10.61
C GLN A 463 13.93 0.47 -11.22
N GLN A 464 15.07 0.52 -10.51
CA GLN A 464 16.31 -0.09 -10.99
C GLN A 464 16.20 -1.61 -11.07
N TRP A 465 15.54 -2.24 -10.09
CA TRP A 465 15.29 -3.68 -10.11
C TRP A 465 14.43 -4.09 -11.31
N PHE A 466 13.28 -3.42 -11.52
CA PHE A 466 12.44 -3.66 -12.69
C PHE A 466 13.17 -3.36 -14.01
N GLY A 467 14.08 -2.39 -14.04
CA GLY A 467 14.88 -2.06 -15.22
C GLY A 467 15.92 -3.13 -15.58
N LYS A 468 16.50 -3.79 -14.57
CA LYS A 468 17.52 -4.84 -14.74
C LYS A 468 16.96 -6.26 -14.78
N LEU A 469 15.66 -6.43 -14.51
CA LEU A 469 15.01 -7.73 -14.46
C LEU A 469 15.16 -8.49 -15.79
N GLN A 470 15.80 -9.66 -15.71
CA GLN A 470 15.94 -10.60 -16.82
C GLN A 470 14.94 -11.73 -16.62
N LEU A 471 14.08 -11.94 -17.61
CA LEU A 471 13.07 -12.99 -17.59
C LEU A 471 13.33 -13.97 -18.74
N PRO A 472 13.00 -15.26 -18.57
CA PRO A 472 12.90 -16.21 -19.67
C PRO A 472 12.00 -15.69 -20.79
N GLU A 473 12.28 -16.08 -22.04
CA GLU A 473 11.60 -15.55 -23.24
C GLU A 473 10.06 -15.60 -23.14
N ARG A 474 9.52 -16.73 -22.65
CA ARG A 474 8.08 -16.92 -22.46
C ARG A 474 7.50 -15.95 -21.43
N GLU A 475 8.15 -15.80 -20.28
CA GLU A 475 7.70 -14.90 -19.22
C GLU A 475 7.83 -13.43 -19.63
N ALA A 476 8.93 -13.09 -20.33
CA ALA A 476 9.14 -11.76 -20.88
C ALA A 476 8.03 -11.37 -21.88
N LEU A 477 7.53 -12.33 -22.68
CA LEU A 477 6.42 -12.10 -23.60
C LEU A 477 5.10 -11.85 -22.87
N ILE A 478 4.80 -12.63 -21.82
CA ILE A 478 3.59 -12.48 -20.99
C ILE A 478 3.63 -11.16 -20.20
N ALA A 479 4.77 -10.82 -19.61
CA ALA A 479 4.93 -9.68 -18.72
C ALA A 479 5.21 -8.36 -19.45
N ARG A 480 5.47 -8.36 -20.76
CA ARG A 480 5.91 -7.18 -21.52
C ARG A 480 5.06 -5.93 -21.28
N GLY A 481 3.73 -6.05 -21.43
CA GLY A 481 2.81 -4.94 -21.22
C GLY A 481 2.78 -4.48 -19.76
N ILE A 482 2.75 -5.43 -18.83
CA ILE A 482 2.69 -5.17 -17.39
C ILE A 482 3.97 -4.46 -16.91
N LEU A 483 5.14 -4.94 -17.34
CA LEU A 483 6.43 -4.34 -17.02
C LEU A 483 6.57 -2.92 -17.54
N LYS A 484 6.05 -2.65 -18.75
CA LYS A 484 6.03 -1.29 -19.30
C LYS A 484 5.24 -0.35 -18.38
N GLU A 485 4.02 -0.75 -18.00
CA GLU A 485 3.15 0.05 -17.14
C GLU A 485 3.72 0.27 -15.74
N ILE A 486 4.38 -0.74 -15.15
CA ILE A 486 5.07 -0.61 -13.85
C ILE A 486 6.26 0.35 -13.95
N ARG A 487 7.12 0.18 -14.95
CA ARG A 487 8.32 1.01 -15.14
C ARG A 487 7.96 2.48 -15.37
N GLU A 488 6.96 2.74 -16.21
CA GLU A 488 6.48 4.11 -16.48
C GLU A 488 5.94 4.77 -15.21
N ARG A 489 5.10 4.08 -14.42
CA ARG A 489 4.56 4.64 -13.16
C ARG A 489 5.64 4.89 -12.10
N LEU A 490 6.60 3.97 -11.95
CA LEU A 490 7.74 4.18 -11.07
C LEU A 490 8.56 5.39 -11.52
N GLN A 491 8.78 5.55 -12.83
CA GLN A 491 9.49 6.69 -13.37
C GLN A 491 8.77 8.01 -13.06
N PHE A 492 7.44 8.08 -13.22
CA PHE A 492 6.69 9.29 -12.87
C PHE A 492 6.84 9.67 -11.39
N LEU A 493 6.89 8.69 -10.48
CA LEU A 493 7.14 8.95 -9.06
C LEU A 493 8.57 9.48 -8.80
N VAL A 494 9.56 9.00 -9.55
CA VAL A 494 10.94 9.53 -9.51
C VAL A 494 10.99 10.95 -10.07
N ASP A 495 10.27 11.23 -11.14
CA ASP A 495 10.24 12.54 -11.80
C ASP A 495 9.65 13.61 -10.89
N VAL A 496 8.64 13.29 -10.08
CA VAL A 496 8.09 14.20 -9.05
C VAL A 496 8.90 14.23 -7.73
N GLY A 497 10.03 13.52 -7.66
CA GLY A 497 10.93 13.54 -6.50
C GLY A 497 10.40 12.79 -5.28
N LEU A 498 9.73 11.65 -5.51
CA LEU A 498 9.26 10.72 -4.47
C LEU A 498 10.09 9.42 -4.43
N ASP A 499 11.27 9.42 -5.06
CA ASP A 499 12.17 8.28 -5.22
C ASP A 499 12.61 7.62 -3.88
N TYR A 500 12.58 8.38 -2.78
CA TYR A 500 12.92 7.92 -1.42
C TYR A 500 11.80 7.14 -0.72
N LEU A 501 10.56 7.21 -1.21
CA LEU A 501 9.43 6.46 -0.64
C LEU A 501 9.50 4.99 -1.01
N ASN A 502 8.76 4.14 -0.31
CA ASN A 502 8.50 2.76 -0.71
C ASN A 502 7.01 2.55 -1.00
N LEU A 503 6.67 1.53 -1.78
CA LEU A 503 5.28 1.25 -2.19
C LEU A 503 4.42 0.72 -1.04
N ALA A 504 5.05 0.17 0.01
CA ALA A 504 4.39 -0.31 1.22
C ALA A 504 4.00 0.80 2.20
N ARG A 505 4.52 2.03 2.04
CA ARG A 505 4.26 3.16 2.94
C ARG A 505 2.78 3.47 2.99
N SER A 506 2.24 3.60 4.20
CA SER A 506 0.84 3.95 4.42
C SER A 506 0.51 5.31 3.79
N ALA A 507 -0.60 5.38 3.06
CA ALA A 507 -1.07 6.63 2.46
C ALA A 507 -1.35 7.70 3.53
N ASP A 508 -1.79 7.28 4.72
CA ASP A 508 -2.09 8.15 5.85
C ASP A 508 -0.85 8.81 6.46
N SER A 509 0.34 8.23 6.23
CA SER A 509 1.62 8.75 6.74
C SER A 509 2.25 9.80 5.82
N LEU A 510 1.63 10.10 4.68
CA LEU A 510 2.17 11.04 3.70
C LEU A 510 1.85 12.48 4.12
N SER A 511 2.83 13.36 3.96
CA SER A 511 2.60 14.81 4.01
C SER A 511 1.68 15.27 2.87
N GLY A 512 1.04 16.43 3.01
CA GLY A 512 0.19 17.02 1.97
C GLY A 512 0.90 17.11 0.61
N GLY A 513 2.13 17.62 0.58
CA GLY A 513 2.93 17.71 -0.64
C GLY A 513 3.40 16.35 -1.20
N GLU A 514 3.58 15.31 -0.38
CA GLU A 514 3.83 13.95 -0.88
C GLU A 514 2.56 13.37 -1.53
N ALA A 515 1.41 13.48 -0.87
CA ALA A 515 0.13 13.00 -1.40
C ALA A 515 -0.26 13.72 -2.70
N GLN A 516 -0.04 15.03 -2.76
CA GLN A 516 -0.27 15.84 -3.97
C GLN A 516 0.60 15.38 -5.14
N ARG A 517 1.90 15.19 -4.90
CA ARG A 517 2.84 14.71 -5.94
C ARG A 517 2.53 13.28 -6.40
N ILE A 518 2.05 12.41 -5.51
CA ILE A 518 1.54 11.09 -5.92
C ILE A 518 0.34 11.25 -6.86
N ARG A 519 -0.64 12.09 -6.51
CA ARG A 519 -1.79 12.35 -7.38
C ARG A 519 -1.34 12.89 -8.73
N LEU A 520 -0.40 13.83 -8.76
CA LEU A 520 0.18 14.36 -10.00
C LEU A 520 0.80 13.26 -10.86
N ALA A 521 1.65 12.41 -10.27
CA ALA A 521 2.26 11.28 -10.97
C ALA A 521 1.21 10.31 -11.56
N THR A 522 0.15 10.00 -10.79
CA THR A 522 -0.97 9.17 -11.27
C THR A 522 -1.71 9.82 -12.44
N GLN A 523 -1.92 11.14 -12.41
CA GLN A 523 -2.59 11.87 -13.50
C GLN A 523 -1.75 11.92 -14.78
N ILE A 524 -0.43 12.00 -14.68
CA ILE A 524 0.44 11.93 -15.86
C ILE A 524 0.42 10.53 -16.45
N GLY A 525 0.40 9.50 -15.59
CA GLY A 525 0.30 8.11 -16.02
C GLY A 525 -1.00 7.77 -16.75
N SER A 526 -2.09 8.51 -16.52
CA SER A 526 -3.36 8.28 -17.21
C SER A 526 -3.36 8.78 -18.67
N LYS A 527 -2.38 9.64 -19.04
CA LYS A 527 -2.18 10.17 -20.40
C LYS A 527 -3.46 10.78 -21.01
N LEU A 528 -4.29 11.39 -20.17
CA LEU A 528 -5.51 12.08 -20.62
C LEU A 528 -5.14 13.34 -21.42
N MET A 529 -5.94 13.64 -22.43
CA MET A 529 -5.81 14.84 -23.29
C MET A 529 -7.09 15.67 -23.23
N GLY A 530 -6.98 16.98 -23.44
CA GLY A 530 -8.12 17.90 -23.44
C GLY A 530 -8.69 18.18 -22.04
N VAL A 531 -7.96 17.86 -20.98
CA VAL A 531 -8.35 18.07 -19.58
C VAL A 531 -7.84 19.42 -19.07
N LEU A 532 -8.59 20.03 -18.16
CA LEU A 532 -8.15 21.19 -17.37
C LEU A 532 -7.66 20.72 -16.01
N TYR A 533 -6.34 20.76 -15.78
CA TYR A 533 -5.75 20.46 -14.48
C TYR A 533 -5.62 21.71 -13.64
N ILE A 534 -6.07 21.66 -12.38
CA ILE A 534 -6.03 22.79 -11.45
C ILE A 534 -5.26 22.35 -10.19
N LEU A 535 -4.10 22.98 -9.95
CA LEU A 535 -3.16 22.60 -8.90
C LEU A 535 -3.01 23.70 -7.85
N ASP A 536 -2.94 23.31 -6.58
CA ASP A 536 -2.81 24.21 -5.43
C ASP A 536 -1.40 24.18 -4.82
N GLU A 537 -0.56 25.16 -5.16
CA GLU A 537 0.79 25.34 -4.60
C GLU A 537 1.63 24.03 -4.61
N PRO A 538 1.84 23.38 -5.78
CA PRO A 538 2.51 22.10 -5.87
C PRO A 538 3.99 22.11 -5.45
N SER A 539 4.61 23.29 -5.28
CA SER A 539 5.95 23.43 -4.73
C SER A 539 6.01 23.24 -3.20
N ILE A 540 4.88 23.16 -2.50
CA ILE A 540 4.85 23.02 -1.04
C ILE A 540 5.52 21.72 -0.58
N GLY A 541 6.41 21.87 0.40
CA GLY A 541 7.20 20.76 0.96
C GLY A 541 8.30 20.25 0.03
N LEU A 542 8.46 20.85 -1.15
CA LEU A 542 9.53 20.55 -2.09
C LEU A 542 10.76 21.40 -1.79
N HIS A 543 11.93 20.82 -1.97
CA HIS A 543 13.18 21.56 -1.87
C HIS A 543 13.44 22.32 -3.19
N GLN A 544 14.02 23.53 -3.15
CA GLN A 544 14.23 24.35 -4.35
C GLN A 544 14.96 23.60 -5.48
N ARG A 545 15.91 22.73 -5.12
CA ARG A 545 16.63 21.86 -6.07
C ARG A 545 15.69 21.01 -6.94
N ASP A 546 14.60 20.53 -6.35
CA ASP A 546 13.69 19.57 -6.98
C ASP A 546 12.52 20.29 -7.69
N ASN A 547 12.39 21.62 -7.50
CA ASN A 547 11.35 22.46 -8.13
C ASN A 547 11.38 22.38 -9.67
N ARG A 548 12.58 22.36 -10.26
CA ARG A 548 12.73 22.24 -11.72
C ARG A 548 12.17 20.94 -12.27
N LYS A 549 12.22 19.85 -11.50
CA LYS A 549 11.62 18.57 -11.91
C LYS A 549 10.09 18.65 -11.93
N LEU A 550 9.50 19.30 -10.92
CA LEU A 550 8.07 19.58 -10.88
C LEU A 550 7.65 20.43 -12.09
N ILE A 551 8.35 21.53 -12.37
CA ILE A 551 8.06 22.39 -13.52
C ILE A 551 8.12 21.59 -14.84
N THR A 552 9.17 20.79 -15.03
CA THR A 552 9.30 19.92 -16.21
C THR A 552 8.10 18.98 -16.36
N THR A 553 7.62 18.47 -15.23
CA THR A 553 6.47 17.57 -15.16
C THR A 553 5.17 18.28 -15.53
N LEU A 554 4.97 19.52 -15.06
CA LEU A 554 3.81 20.36 -15.42
C LEU A 554 3.81 20.72 -16.91
N LEU A 555 4.99 21.01 -17.47
CA LEU A 555 5.14 21.25 -18.91
C LEU A 555 4.81 20.00 -19.72
N ALA A 556 5.27 18.82 -19.28
CA ALA A 556 4.91 17.56 -19.94
C ALA A 556 3.39 17.32 -19.92
N LEU A 557 2.73 17.62 -18.78
CA LEU A 557 1.27 17.50 -18.66
C LEU A 557 0.54 18.44 -19.64
N ARG A 558 1.02 19.68 -19.78
CA ARG A 558 0.54 20.65 -20.77
C ARG A 558 0.76 20.14 -22.20
N ASP A 559 1.98 19.70 -22.52
CA ASP A 559 2.40 19.34 -23.88
C ASP A 559 1.71 18.09 -24.44
N ILE A 560 1.13 17.26 -23.57
CA ILE A 560 0.22 16.17 -23.95
C ILE A 560 -1.10 16.70 -24.58
N GLY A 561 -1.39 18.01 -24.47
CA GLY A 561 -2.60 18.64 -24.99
C GLY A 561 -3.60 18.95 -23.89
N ASN A 562 -3.12 19.37 -22.72
CA ASN A 562 -3.95 19.78 -21.59
C ASN A 562 -3.71 21.25 -21.24
N THR A 563 -4.69 21.85 -20.56
CA THR A 563 -4.52 23.16 -19.94
C THR A 563 -4.19 22.97 -18.47
N VAL A 564 -3.14 23.62 -17.97
CA VAL A 564 -2.68 23.45 -16.59
C VAL A 564 -2.75 24.81 -15.89
N VAL A 565 -3.64 24.94 -14.90
CA VAL A 565 -3.76 26.12 -14.03
C VAL A 565 -3.11 25.80 -12.70
N VAL A 566 -2.15 26.60 -12.28
CA VAL A 566 -1.38 26.39 -11.05
C VAL A 566 -1.49 27.63 -10.18
N ILE A 567 -1.94 27.49 -8.93
CA ILE A 567 -1.81 28.54 -7.93
C ILE A 567 -0.38 28.47 -7.38
N GLU A 568 0.42 29.52 -7.56
CA GLU A 568 1.82 29.53 -7.12
C GLU A 568 2.35 30.92 -6.73
N HIS A 569 3.40 30.87 -5.91
CA HIS A 569 4.17 32.03 -5.44
C HIS A 569 5.66 31.90 -5.75
N ASP A 570 6.10 30.75 -6.26
CA ASP A 570 7.48 30.53 -6.68
C ASP A 570 7.84 31.30 -7.96
N GLU A 571 8.97 32.01 -7.92
CA GLU A 571 9.47 32.84 -9.02
C GLU A 571 9.81 32.01 -10.26
N GLU A 572 10.39 30.84 -10.09
CA GLU A 572 10.82 29.98 -11.19
C GLU A 572 9.61 29.45 -11.97
N THR A 573 8.55 29.09 -11.26
CA THR A 573 7.28 28.65 -11.84
C THR A 573 6.60 29.80 -12.60
N MET A 574 6.54 31.00 -12.02
CA MET A 574 6.00 32.19 -12.69
C MET A 574 6.79 32.53 -13.96
N ARG A 575 8.13 32.46 -13.93
CA ARG A 575 8.98 32.71 -15.11
C ARG A 575 8.77 31.71 -16.23
N THR A 576 8.38 30.47 -15.90
CA THR A 576 8.20 29.39 -16.89
C THR A 576 6.75 29.34 -17.42
N ALA A 577 5.82 30.03 -16.79
CA ALA A 577 4.42 30.06 -17.18
C ALA A 577 4.23 30.68 -18.58
N ASP A 578 3.30 30.12 -19.36
CA ASP A 578 2.89 30.70 -20.63
C ASP A 578 1.97 31.93 -20.41
N PHE A 579 1.23 31.95 -19.31
CA PHE A 579 0.30 33.02 -18.93
C PHE A 579 0.21 33.15 -17.42
N ILE A 580 0.10 34.38 -16.91
CA ILE A 580 0.00 34.66 -15.48
C ILE A 580 -1.25 35.50 -15.22
N VAL A 581 -1.92 35.21 -14.10
CA VAL A 581 -3.04 35.98 -13.56
C VAL A 581 -2.66 36.44 -12.15
N ASP A 582 -2.42 37.74 -11.97
CA ASP A 582 -2.14 38.33 -10.67
C ASP A 582 -3.43 38.85 -10.03
N ILE A 583 -3.77 38.27 -8.87
CA ILE A 583 -5.03 38.51 -8.16
C ILE A 583 -4.74 39.29 -6.88
N GLY A 584 -5.43 40.41 -6.68
CA GLY A 584 -5.17 41.34 -5.59
C GLY A 584 -6.06 42.58 -5.65
N PRO A 585 -5.58 43.77 -5.21
CA PRO A 585 -4.25 44.05 -4.66
C PRO A 585 -4.11 43.69 -3.17
N GLY A 586 -5.21 43.41 -2.46
CA GLY A 586 -5.22 43.04 -1.04
C GLY A 586 -5.74 41.61 -0.78
N ALA A 587 -5.98 41.31 0.49
CA ALA A 587 -6.63 40.09 0.95
C ALA A 587 -8.06 40.37 1.43
N GLY A 588 -8.92 39.34 1.42
CA GLY A 588 -10.30 39.44 1.90
C GLY A 588 -11.10 40.47 1.10
N GLU A 589 -11.77 41.40 1.79
CA GLU A 589 -12.58 42.45 1.15
C GLU A 589 -11.79 43.36 0.20
N HIS A 590 -10.47 43.49 0.42
CA HIS A 590 -9.57 44.30 -0.39
C HIS A 590 -8.92 43.52 -1.56
N GLY A 591 -9.21 42.24 -1.68
CA GLY A 591 -8.81 41.40 -2.82
C GLY A 591 -9.92 41.28 -3.86
N GLY A 592 -9.93 40.13 -4.54
CA GLY A 592 -11.00 39.73 -5.45
C GLY A 592 -11.02 40.45 -6.78
N ARG A 593 -9.92 41.13 -7.16
CA ARG A 593 -9.76 41.79 -8.46
C ARG A 593 -8.57 41.23 -9.20
N ILE A 594 -8.64 41.28 -10.53
CA ILE A 594 -7.53 40.95 -11.41
C ILE A 594 -6.69 42.21 -11.59
N VAL A 595 -5.43 42.18 -11.14
CA VAL A 595 -4.52 43.32 -11.17
C VAL A 595 -3.74 43.36 -12.48
N ALA A 596 -3.28 42.20 -12.94
CA ALA A 596 -2.56 42.06 -14.20
C ALA A 596 -2.78 40.66 -14.78
N THR A 597 -2.82 40.56 -16.10
CA THR A 597 -2.83 39.28 -16.83
C THR A 597 -1.96 39.38 -18.06
N GLY A 598 -1.33 38.28 -18.47
CA GLY A 598 -0.50 38.24 -19.66
C GLY A 598 0.73 37.36 -19.50
N SER A 599 1.78 37.65 -20.27
CA SER A 599 3.08 37.01 -20.13
C SER A 599 3.81 37.49 -18.87
N PHE A 600 4.89 36.81 -18.49
CA PHE A 600 5.76 37.26 -17.40
C PHE A 600 6.21 38.72 -17.56
N ASP A 601 6.55 39.14 -18.78
CA ASP A 601 6.97 40.51 -19.08
C ASP A 601 5.83 41.53 -18.90
N ASP A 602 4.58 41.12 -19.12
CA ASP A 602 3.42 41.99 -18.91
C ASP A 602 3.15 42.20 -17.41
N ILE A 603 3.34 41.17 -16.59
CA ILE A 603 3.30 41.29 -15.12
C ILE A 603 4.40 42.23 -14.62
N LEU A 604 5.61 42.13 -15.17
CA LEU A 604 6.71 43.04 -14.84
C LEU A 604 6.40 44.50 -15.22
N LYS A 605 5.67 44.76 -16.31
CA LYS A 605 5.31 46.12 -16.70
C LYS A 605 4.18 46.72 -15.86
N SER A 606 3.41 45.89 -15.13
CA SER A 606 2.30 46.37 -14.31
C SER A 606 2.81 47.09 -13.04
N PRO A 607 2.50 48.39 -12.87
CA PRO A 607 2.88 49.14 -11.67
C PRO A 607 1.99 48.80 -10.46
N GLU A 608 0.76 48.33 -10.70
CA GLU A 608 -0.21 47.97 -9.65
C GLU A 608 0.05 46.59 -9.04
N SER A 609 0.80 45.74 -9.75
CA SER A 609 1.15 44.40 -9.30
C SER A 609 2.20 44.43 -8.19
N ILE A 610 1.79 44.03 -6.98
CA ILE A 610 2.71 43.80 -5.85
C ILE A 610 3.68 42.67 -6.21
N THR A 611 3.18 41.62 -6.85
CA THR A 611 3.98 40.49 -7.35
C THR A 611 5.06 40.99 -8.32
N GLY A 612 4.69 41.82 -9.30
CA GLY A 612 5.61 42.48 -10.22
C GLY A 612 6.67 43.33 -9.51
N ALA A 613 6.29 44.07 -8.46
CA ALA A 613 7.25 44.86 -7.68
C ALA A 613 8.31 43.99 -6.95
N PHE A 614 7.95 42.80 -6.48
CA PHE A 614 8.92 41.84 -5.94
C PHE A 614 9.79 41.23 -7.06
N LEU A 615 9.20 40.84 -8.18
CA LEU A 615 9.92 40.24 -9.32
C LEU A 615 10.90 41.22 -10.00
N ARG A 616 10.60 42.53 -9.99
CA ARG A 616 11.50 43.59 -10.45
C ARG A 616 12.61 43.92 -9.43
N GLY A 617 12.48 43.46 -8.18
CA GLY A 617 13.41 43.80 -7.10
C GLY A 617 13.19 45.18 -6.46
N GLU A 618 12.11 45.89 -6.80
CA GLU A 618 11.71 47.15 -6.13
C GLU A 618 11.30 46.91 -4.68
N ARG A 619 10.73 45.72 -4.42
CA ARG A 619 10.47 45.20 -3.08
C ARG A 619 11.27 43.93 -2.87
N SER A 620 11.80 43.75 -1.65
CA SER A 620 12.49 42.54 -1.24
C SER A 620 12.30 42.31 0.26
N ILE A 621 12.56 41.08 0.71
CA ILE A 621 12.59 40.76 2.13
C ILE A 621 14.01 41.08 2.64
N PRO A 622 14.21 42.13 3.46
CA PRO A 622 15.54 42.55 3.86
C PRO A 622 16.20 41.51 4.77
N LEU A 623 17.48 41.25 4.52
CA LEU A 623 18.29 40.46 5.45
C LEU A 623 18.54 41.28 6.73
N PRO A 624 18.35 40.69 7.92
CA PRO A 624 18.55 41.43 9.17
C PRO A 624 20.03 41.81 9.32
N GLY A 625 20.31 43.10 9.52
CA GLY A 625 21.68 43.61 9.69
C GLY A 625 22.42 43.06 10.92
N ARG A 626 21.68 42.52 11.90
CA ARG A 626 22.24 41.74 13.03
C ARG A 626 21.33 40.55 13.33
N ARG A 627 21.94 39.37 13.52
CA ARG A 627 21.23 38.16 13.99
C ARG A 627 21.12 38.18 15.51
N ARG A 628 20.06 37.57 16.05
CA ARG A 628 19.88 37.41 17.50
C ARG A 628 21.03 36.54 18.04
N LYS A 629 21.56 36.92 19.20
CA LYS A 629 22.46 36.06 19.98
C LYS A 629 21.56 35.29 20.96
N GLY A 630 21.63 33.96 20.96
CA GLY A 630 20.83 33.12 21.86
C GLY A 630 21.04 33.44 23.34
N ASN A 631 20.20 32.84 24.18
CA ASN A 631 20.20 33.09 25.63
C ASN A 631 21.23 32.24 26.40
N GLY A 632 22.08 31.49 25.70
CA GLY A 632 23.09 30.58 26.29
C GLY A 632 22.55 29.19 26.67
N SER A 633 21.24 28.97 26.61
CA SER A 633 20.61 27.67 26.85
C SER A 633 20.40 26.91 25.55
N MET A 634 20.38 25.57 25.61
CA MET A 634 20.16 24.70 24.47
C MET A 634 19.15 23.60 24.79
N LEU A 635 18.25 23.32 23.86
CA LEU A 635 17.47 22.09 23.83
C LEU A 635 18.27 21.03 23.08
N VAL A 636 18.41 19.84 23.65
CA VAL A 636 19.21 18.75 23.06
C VAL A 636 18.34 17.52 22.84
N VAL A 637 18.20 17.13 21.59
CA VAL A 637 17.66 15.81 21.21
C VAL A 637 18.84 14.85 21.16
N ARG A 638 18.77 13.72 21.87
CA ARG A 638 19.86 12.73 21.91
C ARG A 638 19.42 11.39 21.35
N GLY A 639 20.29 10.77 20.57
CA GLY A 639 20.14 9.42 20.05
C GLY A 639 18.88 9.23 19.20
N ALA A 640 18.51 10.21 18.37
CA ALA A 640 17.31 10.11 17.56
C ALA A 640 17.48 9.02 16.47
N THR A 641 16.65 7.98 16.54
CA THR A 641 16.68 6.80 15.64
C THR A 641 15.37 6.53 14.91
N GLU A 642 14.35 7.37 15.11
CA GLU A 642 13.03 7.15 14.54
C GLU A 642 13.07 7.23 12.99
N ASN A 643 12.33 6.37 12.31
CA ASN A 643 12.30 6.22 10.85
C ASN A 643 13.70 6.11 10.21
N ASN A 644 14.16 7.17 9.54
CA ASN A 644 15.41 7.21 8.80
C ASN A 644 16.53 7.98 9.53
N LEU A 645 16.29 8.41 10.78
CA LEU A 645 17.31 9.07 11.60
C LEU A 645 18.36 8.07 12.07
N LYS A 646 19.64 8.48 12.06
CA LYS A 646 20.79 7.59 12.26
C LYS A 646 21.47 7.80 13.61
N ASN A 647 20.72 7.66 14.70
CA ASN A 647 21.21 7.87 16.07
C ASN A 647 21.92 9.24 16.23
N ILE A 648 21.21 10.29 15.85
CA ILE A 648 21.78 11.65 15.81
C ILE A 648 21.49 12.43 17.10
N ASP A 649 22.47 13.23 17.51
CA ASP A 649 22.31 14.24 18.56
C ASP A 649 22.16 15.61 17.89
N VAL A 650 21.11 16.36 18.25
CA VAL A 650 20.82 17.68 17.67
C VAL A 650 20.66 18.72 18.79
N TYR A 651 21.31 19.87 18.60
CA TYR A 651 21.39 20.95 19.57
C TYR A 651 20.68 22.19 19.02
N PHE A 652 19.62 22.63 19.69
CA PHE A 652 18.80 23.77 19.32
C PHE A 652 19.05 24.94 20.28
N PRO A 653 19.76 26.01 19.86
CA PRO A 653 20.02 27.17 20.72
C PRO A 653 18.74 27.95 21.03
N LEU A 654 18.45 28.16 22.31
CA LEU A 654 17.24 28.84 22.73
C LEU A 654 17.38 30.36 22.61
N GLY A 655 16.25 31.04 22.31
CA GLY A 655 16.21 32.49 22.09
C GLY A 655 16.60 32.93 20.67
N GLU A 656 16.75 31.99 19.74
CA GLU A 656 17.03 32.24 18.32
C GLU A 656 15.86 31.82 17.41
N LEU A 657 15.84 32.35 16.18
CA LEU A 657 14.95 31.83 15.13
C LEU A 657 15.69 30.68 14.43
N ILE A 658 15.27 29.46 14.70
CA ILE A 658 15.88 28.26 14.13
C ILE A 658 15.05 27.78 12.93
N CYS A 659 15.72 27.53 11.82
CA CYS A 659 15.12 26.92 10.63
C CYS A 659 15.71 25.52 10.45
N VAL A 660 14.86 24.48 10.48
CA VAL A 660 15.26 23.11 10.14
C VAL A 660 15.09 22.93 8.64
N ALA A 661 16.20 22.90 7.90
CA ALA A 661 16.21 22.85 6.44
C ALA A 661 16.83 21.55 5.92
N GLY A 662 16.45 21.15 4.70
CA GLY A 662 16.90 19.92 4.06
C GLY A 662 15.92 19.42 3.01
N VAL A 663 16.36 18.46 2.19
CA VAL A 663 15.56 17.87 1.10
C VAL A 663 14.35 17.07 1.60
N SER A 664 13.35 16.83 0.74
CA SER A 664 12.21 15.96 1.07
C SER A 664 12.72 14.58 1.51
N GLY A 665 12.12 14.00 2.54
CA GLY A 665 12.56 12.70 3.07
C GLY A 665 13.81 12.72 3.95
N SER A 666 14.46 13.86 4.21
CA SER A 666 15.69 13.90 5.04
C SER A 666 15.46 13.71 6.56
N GLY A 667 14.23 13.44 7.00
CA GLY A 667 13.89 13.25 8.42
C GLY A 667 13.51 14.53 9.19
N LYS A 668 13.27 15.67 8.50
CA LYS A 668 12.94 16.96 9.16
C LYS A 668 11.67 16.94 10.02
N SER A 669 10.66 16.17 9.60
CA SER A 669 9.39 16.04 10.34
C SER A 669 9.47 14.98 11.43
N THR A 670 10.44 14.07 11.33
CA THR A 670 10.69 13.02 12.32
C THR A 670 11.53 13.54 13.48
N LEU A 671 12.52 14.40 13.18
CA LEU A 671 13.28 15.17 14.15
C LEU A 671 12.43 16.29 14.74
#